data_AF-A0A934JVF6-F1
#
_entry.id   AF-A0A934JVF6-F1
#
_cell.length_a   1.000
_cell.length_b   1.000
_cell.length_c   1.000
_cell.angle_alpha   90.00
_cell.angle_beta   90.00
_cell.angle_gamma   90.00
#
_symmetry.space_group_name_H-M   'P 1'
#
loop_
_entity.id
_entity.type
_entity.pdbx_description
1 polymer ?
#
loop_
_entity_poly.entity_id
_entity_poly.type
_entity_poly.pdbx_seq_one_letter_code
_entity_poly.pdbx_strand_id
1 'polypeptide(L)'
;MIKVSLRYLYFIRSLCFILCMALSSVAISQPNHPPLDPEGNGQWGPLKSWPLIPLHMLTLPDGKVLSFGTNEYGMQGGSFIFDVYDPVEDVHFTLPNPLPTDIFCSHMALDPITGKVLIFGGDARKSGPGQALDGVNSLTIFDPKTFSLTAATDTMEYARWYPSVVTLANGEILLLGGRDLAQNGSYIPEVWNASTGFRTLTNAAIPEFEGDLNDNVSLDEAWWYPHAFQRSNGEVVVMDAHGNDVYIMTTSGTGTITTAGTLPFDSHKMDPSIMYDVDKVLMVDIDGGLWSVDLSTSTPSYTEVAQMSDGRTAASMNILADGSVLITGGTDYDQVLVGQGSDPVDLINAQYDALRYIPQTDQLLTLEAEEVARLYHSAAVLLEDGRILSGGGGAPGPLQNLNVQFFTPDVFYDDQGELATLPTIESIDKVVDNGSKVTIKVNDSSIVNRVGAVRSGSVTHSTNADTRYLSLNFSVVDSTTIEADVPNANTMIPGHWMLAIVDNNGVPSIFSSIGVGVATDFFDGFGPLSAAATPLRKDQPNINGAFRVDALVRFDDLDGGNWQRIFDFGNGPATNNILLGQVGASNTIRFEIYNGAVSSLLDVPNAIVEGETALFSASVNAAGFMSLYKNGALIGSIQGIVPPDVDRNLELVGYSNWPDDSPLIGEVSSLVFTGNVDYPESDYTPVPTGLDFFAKATVHFDNLNGGGWQRVFDYGDGPATNNILLTQAFSGNTLRFSFWKDDVEHILDVPGALVQGESASFIAQITQDGLLQLFKNGDLIGNVQAPTLPDDADRTNKLIASSNWDADTPLIGAVTAILIDENGTNPIPTGLVFFAEATVRFDDISAGTWQRVFDYGNGPASNNIMLTQVGDGTTMRFSFWKGGVEHILDIAQAIEEGKQVTYRAQITTNGLMSLYKNGELIGELEAATTPERENRPNKLIGSSTGNTGTNPLIGEVISIIVDENGSLPLLSDFVFFAEATVRFDDLAGGVWQTVFDYGNGPADDNIFLAQIEDSDDMRFTFWRDGVEYALNIPDAIIEGETVTYRAQITSNGLMQLYKNGDLLGEYQATTVPANVERANKLVGASNWTANPPLDGEILYITVLDNL
;
A
#
# COMPACT_ATOMS: atom_id res chain seq x y z
N MET A 1 -20.23 -58.27 -32.52
CA MET A 1 -19.44 -57.04 -32.32
C MET A 1 -20.30 -55.76 -32.19
N ILE A 2 -21.57 -55.83 -31.74
CA ILE A 2 -22.47 -54.65 -31.61
C ILE A 2 -23.05 -54.54 -30.18
N LYS A 3 -22.33 -55.01 -29.16
CA LYS A 3 -22.74 -54.89 -27.74
C LYS A 3 -21.70 -54.26 -26.81
N VAL A 4 -20.55 -53.85 -27.34
CA VAL A 4 -19.46 -53.23 -26.56
C VAL A 4 -19.40 -51.70 -26.74
N SER A 5 -20.02 -51.16 -27.81
CA SER A 5 -19.98 -49.71 -28.12
C SER A 5 -20.99 -48.85 -27.34
N LEU A 6 -22.13 -49.40 -26.89
CA LEU A 6 -23.11 -48.58 -26.14
C LEU A 6 -22.73 -48.36 -24.67
N ARG A 7 -21.94 -49.23 -24.04
CA ARG A 7 -21.52 -49.03 -22.63
C ARG A 7 -20.46 -47.93 -22.48
N TYR A 8 -19.63 -47.70 -23.49
CA TYR A 8 -18.66 -46.61 -23.50
C TYR A 8 -19.31 -45.25 -23.76
N LEU A 9 -20.37 -45.18 -24.57
CA LEU A 9 -21.07 -43.91 -24.84
C LEU A 9 -21.88 -43.39 -23.64
N TYR A 10 -22.44 -44.28 -22.82
CA TYR A 10 -23.11 -43.89 -21.56
C TYR A 10 -22.10 -43.48 -20.48
N PHE A 11 -20.94 -44.14 -20.40
CA PHE A 11 -19.91 -43.77 -19.43
C PHE A 11 -19.29 -42.40 -19.75
N ILE A 12 -19.07 -42.09 -21.04
CA ILE A 12 -18.53 -40.78 -21.47
C ILE A 12 -19.57 -39.66 -21.33
N ARG A 13 -20.87 -39.93 -21.56
CA ARG A 13 -21.93 -38.93 -21.28
C ARG A 13 -22.11 -38.65 -19.80
N SER A 14 -22.04 -39.67 -18.94
CA SER A 14 -22.10 -39.47 -17.48
C SER A 14 -20.83 -38.81 -16.93
N LEU A 15 -19.65 -39.07 -17.51
CA LEU A 15 -18.42 -38.37 -17.14
C LEU A 15 -18.43 -36.91 -17.60
N CYS A 16 -18.94 -36.59 -18.81
CA CYS A 16 -19.12 -35.19 -19.24
C CYS A 16 -20.22 -34.45 -18.46
N PHE A 17 -21.27 -35.12 -17.99
CA PHE A 17 -22.30 -34.48 -17.14
C PHE A 17 -21.78 -34.20 -15.73
N ILE A 18 -20.89 -35.04 -15.20
CA ILE A 18 -20.22 -34.82 -13.90
C ILE A 18 -19.06 -33.81 -14.03
N LEU A 19 -18.36 -33.78 -15.16
CA LEU A 19 -17.30 -32.80 -15.42
C LEU A 19 -17.85 -31.40 -15.76
N CYS A 20 -19.05 -31.28 -16.34
CA CYS A 20 -19.73 -30.00 -16.53
C CYS A 20 -20.38 -29.46 -15.25
N MET A 21 -20.74 -30.30 -14.27
CA MET A 21 -21.17 -29.83 -12.95
C MET A 21 -20.00 -29.47 -12.02
N ALA A 22 -18.79 -29.99 -12.30
CA ALA A 22 -17.57 -29.66 -11.55
C ALA A 22 -16.83 -28.40 -12.06
N LEU A 23 -17.38 -27.71 -13.07
CA LEU A 23 -16.82 -26.47 -13.64
C LEU A 23 -17.78 -25.27 -13.51
N SER A 24 -18.79 -25.36 -12.64
CA SER A 24 -19.65 -24.23 -12.26
C SER A 24 -19.81 -24.08 -10.75
N SER A 25 -18.91 -24.66 -9.95
CA SER A 25 -18.71 -24.21 -8.59
C SER A 25 -17.80 -22.98 -8.65
N VAL A 26 -18.42 -21.80 -8.71
CA VAL A 26 -17.75 -20.59 -8.22
C VAL A 26 -17.26 -20.96 -6.82
N ALA A 27 -15.96 -21.03 -6.62
CA ALA A 27 -15.42 -21.07 -5.27
C ALA A 27 -15.89 -19.75 -4.64
N ILE A 28 -16.93 -19.82 -3.81
CA ILE A 28 -17.31 -18.69 -2.97
C ILE A 28 -16.08 -18.46 -2.10
N SER A 29 -15.33 -17.39 -2.38
CA SER A 29 -14.26 -16.93 -1.50
C SER A 29 -14.88 -16.79 -0.11
N GLN A 30 -14.23 -17.38 0.90
CA GLN A 30 -14.66 -17.13 2.27
C GLN A 30 -14.59 -15.61 2.50
N PRO A 31 -15.63 -15.00 3.10
CA PRO A 31 -15.61 -13.56 3.37
C PRO A 31 -14.38 -13.22 4.21
N ASN A 32 -13.74 -12.09 3.89
CA ASN A 32 -12.58 -11.57 4.62
C ASN A 32 -13.03 -10.90 5.94
N HIS A 33 -13.79 -11.63 6.75
CA HIS A 33 -14.26 -11.21 8.07
C HIS A 33 -13.28 -11.68 9.15
N PRO A 34 -12.89 -10.81 10.09
CA PRO A 34 -12.19 -11.24 11.29
C PRO A 34 -12.95 -12.38 12.00
N PRO A 35 -12.25 -13.37 12.58
CA PRO A 35 -12.93 -14.48 13.26
C PRO A 35 -13.56 -14.06 14.60
N LEU A 36 -13.14 -12.93 15.16
CA LEU A 36 -13.50 -12.46 16.49
C LEU A 36 -13.83 -10.96 16.48
N ASP A 37 -14.87 -10.61 17.23
CA ASP A 37 -15.23 -9.28 17.71
C ASP A 37 -15.40 -9.37 19.24
N PRO A 38 -14.31 -9.24 20.01
CA PRO A 38 -14.34 -9.42 21.46
C PRO A 38 -15.19 -8.38 22.20
N GLU A 39 -15.42 -7.22 21.58
CA GLU A 39 -16.14 -6.09 22.17
C GLU A 39 -17.63 -6.09 21.79
N GLY A 40 -18.01 -6.84 20.75
CA GLY A 40 -19.39 -6.99 20.28
C GLY A 40 -19.91 -5.72 19.61
N ASN A 41 -19.02 -4.90 19.05
CA ASN A 41 -19.30 -3.58 18.51
C ASN A 41 -18.76 -3.43 17.06
N GLY A 42 -18.52 -4.56 16.37
CA GLY A 42 -17.93 -4.64 15.05
C GLY A 42 -16.40 -4.62 15.09
N GLN A 43 -15.77 -4.83 13.92
CA GLN A 43 -14.32 -4.92 13.83
C GLN A 43 -13.73 -4.16 12.63
N TRP A 44 -12.88 -3.18 12.90
CA TRP A 44 -12.03 -2.50 11.93
C TRP A 44 -10.80 -3.34 11.61
N GLY A 45 -10.57 -3.56 10.31
CA GLY A 45 -9.30 -4.04 9.80
C GLY A 45 -8.19 -2.98 9.91
N PRO A 46 -6.93 -3.39 9.65
CA PRO A 46 -5.80 -2.46 9.66
C PRO A 46 -5.95 -1.40 8.57
N LEU A 47 -5.32 -0.24 8.79
CA LEU A 47 -5.10 0.76 7.74
C LEU A 47 -4.38 0.12 6.55
N LYS A 48 -4.98 0.27 5.36
CA LYS A 48 -4.39 -0.10 4.08
C LYS A 48 -4.07 1.15 3.28
N SER A 49 -2.87 1.20 2.69
CA SER A 49 -2.50 2.26 1.74
C SER A 49 -3.42 2.24 0.52
N TRP A 50 -3.69 3.41 -0.03
CA TRP A 50 -4.47 3.60 -1.25
C TRP A 50 -3.68 4.46 -2.24
N PRO A 51 -3.76 4.19 -3.56
CA PRO A 51 -2.93 4.89 -4.56
C PRO A 51 -3.25 6.38 -4.75
N LEU A 52 -4.43 6.82 -4.29
CA LEU A 52 -4.93 8.19 -4.31
C LEU A 52 -5.80 8.43 -3.07
N ILE A 53 -6.26 9.65 -2.79
CA ILE A 53 -7.28 9.87 -1.75
C ILE A 53 -8.63 9.53 -2.42
N PRO A 54 -9.37 8.49 -1.96
CA PRO A 54 -10.59 8.02 -2.63
C PRO A 54 -11.81 8.92 -2.30
N LEU A 55 -11.83 10.14 -2.84
CA LEU A 55 -12.87 11.16 -2.61
C LEU A 55 -14.23 10.79 -3.20
N HIS A 56 -14.19 10.08 -4.32
CA HIS A 56 -15.33 9.56 -5.03
C HIS A 56 -15.22 8.05 -5.02
N MET A 57 -16.26 7.35 -4.60
CA MET A 57 -16.30 5.89 -4.61
C MET A 57 -17.63 5.36 -5.10
N LEU A 58 -17.60 4.23 -5.80
CA LEU A 58 -18.78 3.48 -6.21
C LEU A 58 -18.45 1.98 -6.30
N THR A 59 -19.26 1.15 -5.65
CA THR A 59 -19.22 -0.31 -5.81
C THR A 59 -19.82 -0.69 -7.17
N LEU A 60 -19.03 -1.40 -7.98
CA LEU A 60 -19.35 -1.84 -9.33
C LEU A 60 -20.18 -3.13 -9.33
N PRO A 61 -20.87 -3.48 -10.44
CA PRO A 61 -21.69 -4.69 -10.53
C PRO A 61 -20.96 -6.02 -10.30
N ASP A 62 -19.64 -6.05 -10.43
CA ASP A 62 -18.79 -7.22 -10.20
C ASP A 62 -18.07 -7.19 -8.83
N GLY A 63 -18.50 -6.30 -7.93
CA GLY A 63 -18.00 -6.19 -6.56
C GLY A 63 -16.73 -5.35 -6.40
N LYS A 64 -16.12 -4.88 -7.49
CA LYS A 64 -14.97 -3.97 -7.47
C LYS A 64 -15.37 -2.56 -7.04
N VAL A 65 -14.40 -1.74 -6.67
CA VAL A 65 -14.63 -0.35 -6.27
C VAL A 65 -13.91 0.58 -7.23
N LEU A 66 -14.65 1.44 -7.92
CA LEU A 66 -14.08 2.56 -8.66
C LEU A 66 -13.84 3.73 -7.69
N SER A 67 -12.64 4.31 -7.71
CA SER A 67 -12.29 5.49 -6.91
C SER A 67 -11.44 6.51 -7.66
N PHE A 68 -11.59 7.79 -7.32
CA PHE A 68 -10.75 8.90 -7.82
C PHE A 68 -10.86 10.13 -6.92
N GLY A 69 -9.99 11.12 -7.14
CA GLY A 69 -10.10 12.43 -6.48
C GLY A 69 -8.83 13.26 -6.48
N THR A 70 -7.68 12.61 -6.36
CA THR A 70 -6.37 13.24 -6.33
C THR A 70 -5.43 12.57 -7.32
N ASN A 71 -4.26 13.18 -7.50
CA ASN A 71 -3.12 12.43 -7.97
C ASN A 71 -2.58 11.50 -6.87
N GLU A 72 -1.49 10.80 -7.20
CA GLU A 72 -0.83 9.81 -6.35
C GLU A 72 -0.17 10.40 -5.09
N TYR A 73 0.07 11.71 -5.06
CA TYR A 73 0.62 12.43 -3.92
C TYR A 73 -0.48 13.03 -3.04
N GLY A 74 -1.75 12.72 -3.26
CA GLY A 74 -2.86 13.31 -2.53
C GLY A 74 -3.05 14.80 -2.83
N MET A 75 -2.52 15.30 -3.95
CA MET A 75 -2.85 16.64 -4.44
C MET A 75 -4.19 16.58 -5.14
N GLN A 76 -5.09 17.48 -4.73
CA GLN A 76 -6.40 17.69 -5.33
C GLN A 76 -6.32 17.56 -6.86
N GLY A 77 -7.23 16.80 -7.49
CA GLY A 77 -7.36 16.69 -8.94
C GLY A 77 -7.61 15.29 -9.49
N GLY A 78 -8.73 15.12 -10.19
CA GLY A 78 -9.10 13.92 -10.93
C GLY A 78 -8.61 13.93 -12.38
N SER A 79 -7.80 14.92 -12.79
CA SER A 79 -7.19 14.96 -14.14
C SER A 79 -6.12 13.89 -14.38
N PHE A 80 -5.61 13.26 -13.31
CA PHE A 80 -4.37 12.48 -13.40
C PHE A 80 -4.63 10.98 -13.44
N ILE A 81 -5.25 10.45 -12.38
CA ILE A 81 -5.43 9.01 -12.20
C ILE A 81 -6.83 8.70 -11.64
N PHE A 82 -7.27 7.48 -11.89
CA PHE A 82 -8.36 6.81 -11.19
C PHE A 82 -7.91 5.40 -10.82
N ASP A 83 -8.60 4.77 -9.88
CA ASP A 83 -8.27 3.44 -9.40
C ASP A 83 -9.49 2.53 -9.41
N VAL A 84 -9.30 1.28 -9.79
CA VAL A 84 -10.28 0.21 -9.60
C VAL A 84 -9.69 -0.83 -8.66
N TYR A 85 -10.30 -1.03 -7.50
CA TYR A 85 -9.86 -2.00 -6.51
C TYR A 85 -10.70 -3.27 -6.57
N ASP A 86 -10.04 -4.42 -6.59
CA ASP A 86 -10.65 -5.74 -6.43
C ASP A 86 -10.54 -6.21 -4.96
N PRO A 87 -11.64 -6.21 -4.19
CA PRO A 87 -11.62 -6.61 -2.78
C PRO A 87 -11.47 -8.12 -2.56
N VAL A 88 -11.67 -8.95 -3.59
CA VAL A 88 -11.52 -10.40 -3.51
C VAL A 88 -10.06 -10.79 -3.65
N GLU A 89 -9.39 -10.22 -4.65
CA GLU A 89 -7.98 -10.49 -4.94
C GLU A 89 -7.01 -9.55 -4.19
N ASP A 90 -7.54 -8.49 -3.57
CA ASP A 90 -6.77 -7.42 -2.91
C ASP A 90 -5.79 -6.71 -3.88
N VAL A 91 -6.28 -6.37 -5.08
CA VAL A 91 -5.47 -5.80 -6.18
C VAL A 91 -6.02 -4.46 -6.64
N HIS A 92 -5.12 -3.51 -6.91
CA HIS A 92 -5.42 -2.22 -7.52
C HIS A 92 -5.14 -2.20 -9.02
N PHE A 93 -6.01 -1.50 -9.76
CA PHE A 93 -5.81 -1.11 -11.16
C PHE A 93 -5.84 0.41 -11.23
N THR A 94 -4.74 1.04 -10.84
CA THR A 94 -4.55 2.49 -10.96
C THR A 94 -4.21 2.82 -12.41
N LEU A 95 -4.94 3.73 -13.03
CA LEU A 95 -4.87 4.03 -14.46
C LEU A 95 -4.90 5.55 -14.69
N PRO A 96 -4.26 6.05 -15.74
CA PRO A 96 -4.27 7.48 -16.02
C PRO A 96 -5.64 7.90 -16.53
N ASN A 97 -6.08 9.12 -16.19
CA ASN A 97 -7.22 9.75 -16.87
C ASN A 97 -6.72 10.32 -18.22
N PRO A 98 -7.14 9.74 -19.36
CA PRO A 98 -6.65 10.17 -20.67
C PRO A 98 -7.38 11.43 -21.20
N LEU A 99 -8.35 11.94 -20.46
CA LEU A 99 -9.23 13.03 -20.89
C LEU A 99 -8.73 14.36 -20.33
N PRO A 100 -8.96 15.48 -21.05
CA PRO A 100 -8.63 16.81 -20.55
C PRO A 100 -9.55 17.27 -19.41
N THR A 101 -10.64 16.54 -19.15
CA THR A 101 -11.62 16.87 -18.11
C THR A 101 -11.10 16.41 -16.76
N ASP A 102 -11.00 17.34 -15.80
CA ASP A 102 -10.80 16.99 -14.41
C ASP A 102 -12.13 16.53 -13.79
N ILE A 103 -12.22 15.25 -13.43
CA ILE A 103 -13.43 14.67 -12.83
C ILE A 103 -13.59 14.97 -11.33
N PHE A 104 -12.69 15.75 -10.72
CA PHE A 104 -12.80 16.21 -9.34
C PHE A 104 -14.09 17.03 -9.12
N CYS A 105 -14.81 16.73 -8.03
CA CYS A 105 -16.10 17.34 -7.67
C CYS A 105 -17.21 17.20 -8.73
N SER A 106 -17.11 16.15 -9.54
CA SER A 106 -18.22 15.62 -10.32
C SER A 106 -19.14 14.78 -9.44
N HIS A 107 -20.15 14.12 -10.03
CA HIS A 107 -20.92 13.08 -9.35
C HIS A 107 -21.16 11.93 -10.33
N MET A 108 -21.08 10.70 -9.84
CA MET A 108 -21.28 9.51 -10.65
C MET A 108 -22.72 8.99 -10.64
N ALA A 109 -23.09 8.23 -11.65
CA ALA A 109 -24.23 7.30 -11.59
C ALA A 109 -23.98 6.12 -12.51
N LEU A 110 -24.43 4.94 -12.12
CA LEU A 110 -24.43 3.77 -12.99
C LEU A 110 -25.65 3.80 -13.90
N ASP A 111 -25.43 3.89 -15.22
CA ASP A 111 -26.52 3.92 -16.19
C ASP A 111 -27.20 2.54 -16.30
N PRO A 112 -28.51 2.44 -16.01
CA PRO A 112 -29.24 1.17 -16.13
C PRO A 112 -29.35 0.65 -17.57
N ILE A 113 -29.19 1.51 -18.58
CA ILE A 113 -29.31 1.11 -19.99
C ILE A 113 -28.02 0.46 -20.50
N THR A 114 -26.87 1.09 -20.25
CA THR A 114 -25.57 0.66 -20.80
C THR A 114 -24.71 -0.12 -19.79
N GLY A 115 -25.00 -0.04 -18.49
CA GLY A 115 -24.15 -0.60 -17.44
C GLY A 115 -22.81 0.12 -17.25
N LYS A 116 -22.66 1.30 -17.85
CA LYS A 116 -21.47 2.16 -17.70
C LYS A 116 -21.65 3.14 -16.55
N VAL A 117 -20.54 3.58 -15.95
CA VAL A 117 -20.58 4.65 -14.96
C VAL A 117 -20.44 5.98 -15.69
N LEU A 118 -21.39 6.87 -15.46
CA LEU A 118 -21.42 8.22 -15.97
C LEU A 118 -20.92 9.18 -14.91
N ILE A 119 -20.05 10.10 -15.29
CA ILE A 119 -19.39 11.05 -14.40
C ILE A 119 -19.75 12.45 -14.92
N PHE A 120 -20.61 13.15 -14.18
CA PHE A 120 -21.21 14.41 -14.63
C PHE A 120 -20.48 15.62 -14.04
N GLY A 121 -20.02 16.51 -14.92
CA GLY A 121 -19.36 17.75 -14.53
C GLY A 121 -17.90 17.55 -14.16
N GLY A 122 -17.47 18.27 -13.12
CA GLY A 122 -16.08 18.31 -12.67
C GLY A 122 -15.47 19.70 -12.83
N ASP A 123 -14.15 19.77 -12.89
CA ASP A 123 -13.39 21.02 -12.89
C ASP A 123 -12.72 21.30 -14.25
N ALA A 124 -12.66 22.58 -14.63
CA ALA A 124 -12.12 23.05 -15.90
C ALA A 124 -10.62 23.33 -15.90
N ARG A 125 -9.93 23.01 -14.81
CA ARG A 125 -8.53 23.33 -14.48
C ARG A 125 -7.76 24.15 -15.50
N LYS A 126 -7.54 25.41 -15.15
CA LYS A 126 -6.52 26.25 -15.80
C LYS A 126 -5.15 25.88 -15.22
N SER A 127 -4.48 24.89 -15.81
CA SER A 127 -3.06 24.52 -15.62
C SER A 127 -2.33 25.24 -14.45
N GLY A 128 -2.53 24.76 -13.22
CA GLY A 128 -1.88 25.23 -11.98
C GLY A 128 -2.50 24.60 -10.71
N PRO A 129 -1.71 24.28 -9.66
CA PRO A 129 -2.24 23.77 -8.38
C PRO A 129 -3.11 24.81 -7.65
N GLY A 130 -4.20 24.37 -7.01
CA GLY A 130 -4.99 25.21 -6.08
C GLY A 130 -6.00 26.20 -6.71
N GLN A 131 -6.37 26.01 -7.97
CA GLN A 131 -7.41 26.81 -8.66
C GLN A 131 -8.57 25.93 -9.15
N ALA A 132 -9.01 24.96 -8.33
CA ALA A 132 -10.13 24.08 -8.63
C ALA A 132 -11.44 24.71 -8.12
N LEU A 133 -12.06 25.57 -8.91
CA LEU A 133 -13.30 26.29 -8.55
C LEU A 133 -14.29 26.41 -9.73
N ASP A 134 -13.97 25.83 -10.88
CA ASP A 134 -14.50 26.22 -12.19
C ASP A 134 -15.25 25.02 -12.82
N GLY A 135 -16.59 25.02 -12.79
CA GLY A 135 -17.37 23.88 -13.28
C GLY A 135 -17.39 23.69 -14.79
N VAL A 136 -17.43 22.43 -15.25
CA VAL A 136 -17.55 22.07 -16.68
C VAL A 136 -18.89 21.42 -17.01
N ASN A 137 -19.26 21.43 -18.28
CA ASN A 137 -20.45 20.75 -18.80
C ASN A 137 -20.16 19.35 -19.39
N SER A 138 -19.00 18.79 -19.07
CA SER A 138 -18.54 17.50 -19.60
C SER A 138 -19.35 16.33 -19.04
N LEU A 139 -19.51 15.30 -19.85
CA LEU A 139 -19.93 13.97 -19.44
C LEU A 139 -18.80 12.98 -19.75
N THR A 140 -18.20 12.42 -18.71
CA THR A 140 -17.19 11.37 -18.82
C THR A 140 -17.86 10.01 -18.58
N ILE A 141 -17.45 9.00 -19.34
CA ILE A 141 -18.00 7.65 -19.29
C ILE A 141 -16.86 6.70 -18.91
N PHE A 142 -17.02 6.02 -17.77
CA PHE A 142 -16.19 4.90 -17.36
C PHE A 142 -16.87 3.59 -17.75
N ASP A 143 -16.13 2.74 -18.48
CA ASP A 143 -16.56 1.39 -18.83
C ASP A 143 -16.00 0.38 -17.80
N PRO A 144 -16.84 -0.19 -16.92
CA PRO A 144 -16.37 -1.08 -15.87
C PRO A 144 -15.93 -2.46 -16.38
N LYS A 145 -16.10 -2.75 -17.68
CA LYS A 145 -15.65 -4.03 -18.29
C LYS A 145 -14.24 -3.93 -18.84
N THR A 146 -13.80 -2.73 -19.21
CA THR A 146 -12.49 -2.46 -19.85
C THR A 146 -11.61 -1.52 -19.05
N PHE A 147 -12.12 -0.95 -17.95
CA PHE A 147 -11.49 0.06 -17.11
C PHE A 147 -10.99 1.27 -17.93
N SER A 148 -11.81 1.76 -18.85
CA SER A 148 -11.45 2.87 -19.71
C SER A 148 -12.37 4.07 -19.49
N LEU A 149 -11.77 5.26 -19.40
CA LEU A 149 -12.48 6.53 -19.46
C LEU A 149 -12.57 7.04 -20.90
N THR A 150 -13.76 7.49 -21.28
CA THR A 150 -14.04 8.11 -22.59
C THR A 150 -14.91 9.34 -22.42
N ALA A 151 -14.70 10.37 -23.24
CA ALA A 151 -15.62 11.50 -23.29
C ALA A 151 -16.90 11.09 -24.04
N ALA A 152 -18.06 11.46 -23.50
CA ALA A 152 -19.31 11.34 -24.24
C ALA A 152 -19.34 12.30 -25.43
N THR A 153 -20.15 11.98 -26.45
CA THR A 153 -20.39 12.88 -27.58
C THR A 153 -21.30 14.05 -27.22
N ASP A 154 -22.18 13.84 -26.23
CA ASP A 154 -23.12 14.84 -25.74
C ASP A 154 -22.56 15.49 -24.47
N THR A 155 -22.87 16.77 -24.28
CA THR A 155 -22.50 17.55 -23.10
C THR A 155 -23.75 18.09 -22.42
N MET A 156 -23.65 18.37 -21.12
CA MET A 156 -24.69 19.12 -20.41
C MET A 156 -24.88 20.51 -21.03
N GLU A 157 -26.09 21.05 -20.95
CA GLU A 157 -26.34 22.46 -21.31
C GLU A 157 -25.72 23.38 -20.25
N TYR A 158 -25.78 23.00 -18.97
CA TYR A 158 -25.24 23.77 -17.87
C TYR A 158 -23.99 23.11 -17.30
N ALA A 159 -22.95 23.93 -17.04
CA ALA A 159 -21.75 23.47 -16.36
C ALA A 159 -22.02 23.21 -14.87
N ARG A 160 -21.40 22.16 -14.31
CA ARG A 160 -21.66 21.75 -12.93
C ARG A 160 -20.38 21.31 -12.23
N TRP A 161 -20.14 21.93 -11.08
CA TRP A 161 -19.19 21.54 -10.05
C TRP A 161 -19.96 21.41 -8.74
N TYR A 162 -19.86 20.27 -8.04
CA TYR A 162 -20.76 19.86 -6.96
C TYR A 162 -22.24 19.59 -7.34
N PRO A 163 -22.55 18.90 -8.45
CA PRO A 163 -23.92 18.51 -8.74
C PRO A 163 -24.40 17.33 -7.89
N SER A 164 -25.70 17.27 -7.62
CA SER A 164 -26.36 16.02 -7.22
C SER A 164 -26.88 15.26 -8.44
N VAL A 165 -26.69 13.94 -8.44
CA VAL A 165 -27.12 13.05 -9.50
C VAL A 165 -28.03 11.95 -8.93
N VAL A 166 -29.18 11.71 -9.56
CA VAL A 166 -30.18 10.74 -9.09
C VAL A 166 -30.74 9.93 -10.26
N THR A 167 -30.64 8.62 -10.20
CA THR A 167 -31.26 7.71 -11.16
C THR A 167 -32.77 7.61 -10.90
N LEU A 168 -33.58 7.73 -11.95
CA LEU A 168 -35.04 7.73 -11.87
C LEU A 168 -35.66 6.42 -12.37
N ALA A 169 -36.89 6.15 -11.95
CA ALA A 169 -37.71 5.00 -12.32
C ALA A 169 -37.89 4.78 -13.83
N ASN A 170 -37.79 5.83 -14.63
CA ASN A 170 -37.90 5.75 -16.09
C ASN A 170 -36.55 5.49 -16.79
N GLY A 171 -35.48 5.28 -16.03
CA GLY A 171 -34.12 5.09 -16.52
C GLY A 171 -33.41 6.38 -16.94
N GLU A 172 -34.03 7.55 -16.75
CA GLU A 172 -33.34 8.83 -16.87
C GLU A 172 -32.51 9.10 -15.61
N ILE A 173 -31.44 9.87 -15.76
CA ILE A 173 -30.59 10.32 -14.65
C ILE A 173 -30.78 11.82 -14.50
N LEU A 174 -31.26 12.27 -13.34
CA LEU A 174 -31.51 13.67 -12.99
C LEU A 174 -30.24 14.32 -12.46
N LEU A 175 -29.98 15.55 -12.89
CA LEU A 175 -28.88 16.40 -12.47
C LEU A 175 -29.42 17.69 -11.83
N LEU A 176 -28.91 18.03 -10.66
CA LEU A 176 -29.34 19.17 -9.84
C LEU A 176 -28.15 19.97 -9.33
N GLY A 177 -28.30 21.29 -9.26
CA GLY A 177 -27.31 22.18 -8.66
C GLY A 177 -25.94 22.13 -9.34
N GLY A 178 -24.92 22.37 -8.55
CA GLY A 178 -23.56 22.67 -8.96
C GLY A 178 -23.41 24.12 -9.45
N ARG A 179 -22.18 24.54 -9.75
CA ARG A 179 -21.90 25.89 -10.31
C ARG A 179 -21.08 25.86 -11.60
N ASP A 180 -21.13 26.96 -12.34
CA ASP A 180 -20.39 27.16 -13.59
C ASP A 180 -19.01 27.82 -13.40
N LEU A 181 -18.30 28.06 -14.51
CA LEU A 181 -17.00 28.76 -14.57
C LEU A 181 -17.03 30.22 -14.09
N ALA A 182 -18.20 30.83 -14.08
CA ALA A 182 -18.42 32.19 -13.60
C ALA A 182 -18.88 32.20 -12.14
N GLN A 183 -18.85 31.03 -11.47
CA GLN A 183 -19.29 30.79 -10.10
C GLN A 183 -20.78 31.07 -9.86
N ASN A 184 -21.59 31.11 -10.92
CA ASN A 184 -23.04 31.14 -10.79
C ASN A 184 -23.54 29.72 -10.57
N GLY A 185 -24.49 29.54 -9.67
CA GLY A 185 -25.08 28.22 -9.47
C GLY A 185 -26.03 27.83 -10.62
N SER A 186 -26.00 26.55 -10.96
CA SER A 186 -26.76 25.93 -12.05
C SER A 186 -28.14 25.51 -11.56
N TYR A 187 -29.07 26.46 -11.60
CA TYR A 187 -30.41 26.34 -11.02
C TYR A 187 -31.46 25.68 -11.91
N ILE A 188 -31.16 25.39 -13.18
CA ILE A 188 -32.05 24.66 -14.09
C ILE A 188 -31.63 23.18 -14.10
N PRO A 189 -32.49 22.25 -13.65
CA PRO A 189 -32.19 20.82 -13.69
C PRO A 189 -32.13 20.27 -15.12
N GLU A 190 -31.43 19.17 -15.28
CA GLU A 190 -31.34 18.42 -16.53
C GLU A 190 -31.59 16.93 -16.27
N VAL A 191 -32.03 16.22 -17.29
CA VAL A 191 -32.01 14.75 -17.27
C VAL A 191 -31.19 14.23 -18.43
N TRP A 192 -30.54 13.10 -18.21
CA TRP A 192 -29.79 12.36 -19.22
C TRP A 192 -30.47 11.01 -19.50
N ASN A 193 -30.42 10.58 -20.76
CA ASN A 193 -30.79 9.23 -21.17
C ASN A 193 -29.87 8.76 -22.32
N ALA A 194 -29.34 7.54 -22.23
CA ALA A 194 -28.43 6.97 -23.23
C ALA A 194 -28.98 7.00 -24.68
N SER A 195 -30.30 6.91 -24.85
CA SER A 195 -30.94 6.84 -26.16
C SER A 195 -31.33 8.21 -26.73
N THR A 196 -31.55 9.21 -25.88
CA THR A 196 -32.10 10.52 -26.30
C THR A 196 -31.22 11.72 -25.96
N GLY A 197 -30.14 11.53 -25.21
CA GLY A 197 -29.24 12.59 -24.76
C GLY A 197 -29.84 13.44 -23.64
N PHE A 198 -29.29 14.65 -23.48
CA PHE A 198 -29.70 15.60 -22.43
C PHE A 198 -31.03 16.30 -22.75
N ARG A 199 -31.80 16.58 -21.69
CA ARG A 199 -33.01 17.39 -21.73
C ARG A 199 -33.09 18.33 -20.53
N THR A 200 -33.22 19.61 -20.79
CA THR A 200 -33.38 20.66 -19.75
C THR A 200 -34.80 20.71 -19.20
N LEU A 201 -34.93 20.87 -17.88
CA LEU A 201 -36.21 21.00 -17.18
C LEU A 201 -36.50 22.47 -16.84
N THR A 202 -36.74 23.30 -17.86
CA THR A 202 -36.88 24.76 -17.71
C THR A 202 -38.04 25.22 -16.81
N ASN A 203 -39.07 24.40 -16.62
CA ASN A 203 -40.19 24.68 -15.71
C ASN A 203 -39.98 24.10 -14.29
N ALA A 204 -38.83 23.48 -14.04
CA ALA A 204 -38.41 22.96 -12.75
C ALA A 204 -37.17 23.70 -12.19
N ALA A 205 -36.92 24.92 -12.66
CA ALA A 205 -35.85 25.78 -12.16
C ALA A 205 -36.03 26.08 -10.66
N ILE A 206 -34.95 26.04 -9.88
CA ILE A 206 -34.91 26.33 -8.43
C ILE A 206 -34.05 27.58 -8.23
N PRO A 207 -34.62 28.80 -8.33
CA PRO A 207 -33.83 30.05 -8.36
C PRO A 207 -32.88 30.23 -7.18
N GLU A 208 -33.19 29.63 -6.03
CA GLU A 208 -32.34 29.64 -4.85
C GLU A 208 -30.95 29.02 -5.12
N PHE A 209 -30.85 28.10 -6.08
CA PHE A 209 -29.57 27.54 -6.51
C PHE A 209 -28.74 28.49 -7.37
N GLU A 210 -29.24 29.64 -7.84
CA GLU A 210 -28.44 30.60 -8.63
C GLU A 210 -27.40 31.33 -7.74
N GLY A 211 -27.70 31.50 -6.44
CA GLY A 211 -26.92 32.26 -5.44
C GLY A 211 -27.12 33.79 -5.51
N ASP A 212 -26.87 34.53 -4.41
CA ASP A 212 -26.81 36.01 -4.46
C ASP A 212 -25.43 36.48 -4.93
N LEU A 213 -25.38 36.97 -6.17
CA LEU A 213 -24.17 37.53 -6.79
C LEU A 213 -23.61 38.80 -6.11
N ASN A 214 -24.30 39.37 -5.10
CA ASN A 214 -23.90 40.60 -4.42
C ASN A 214 -23.42 40.42 -2.97
N ASP A 215 -23.55 39.22 -2.40
CA ASP A 215 -23.13 38.98 -1.02
C ASP A 215 -21.81 38.20 -0.97
N ASN A 216 -20.70 38.94 -0.91
CA ASN A 216 -19.35 38.38 -0.70
C ASN A 216 -19.14 37.80 0.72
N VAL A 217 -20.19 37.75 1.56
CA VAL A 217 -20.11 37.29 2.95
C VAL A 217 -21.15 36.21 3.27
N SER A 218 -22.13 35.98 2.38
CA SER A 218 -23.16 34.94 2.48
C SER A 218 -23.48 34.40 1.10
N LEU A 219 -22.57 33.60 0.53
CA LEU A 219 -22.99 32.72 -0.56
C LEU A 219 -23.90 31.68 0.09
N ASP A 220 -25.21 31.80 -0.09
CA ASP A 220 -26.13 30.70 0.19
C ASP A 220 -25.78 29.58 -0.80
N GLU A 221 -24.85 28.71 -0.44
CA GLU A 221 -24.28 27.62 -1.26
C GLU A 221 -25.30 26.48 -1.51
N ALA A 222 -26.58 26.81 -1.67
CA ALA A 222 -27.70 25.88 -1.84
C ALA A 222 -27.56 24.98 -3.08
N TRP A 223 -26.74 25.39 -4.05
CA TRP A 223 -26.39 24.60 -5.24
C TRP A 223 -25.44 23.43 -4.95
N TRP A 224 -24.81 23.37 -3.77
CA TRP A 224 -23.81 22.36 -3.41
C TRP A 224 -24.47 21.02 -3.05
N TYR A 225 -24.32 20.00 -3.90
CA TYR A 225 -24.87 18.65 -3.68
C TYR A 225 -26.25 18.61 -2.98
N PRO A 226 -27.28 19.30 -3.52
CA PRO A 226 -28.60 19.33 -2.89
C PRO A 226 -29.16 17.91 -2.70
N HIS A 227 -29.79 17.64 -1.55
CA HIS A 227 -30.31 16.31 -1.26
C HIS A 227 -31.53 16.02 -2.13
N ALA A 228 -31.51 14.90 -2.86
CA ALA A 228 -32.57 14.59 -3.80
C ALA A 228 -32.94 13.11 -3.83
N PHE A 229 -34.25 12.83 -3.78
CA PHE A 229 -34.77 11.49 -3.60
C PHE A 229 -36.06 11.29 -4.41
N GLN A 230 -36.08 10.28 -5.29
CA GLN A 230 -37.31 9.87 -5.96
C GLN A 230 -38.20 9.05 -5.03
N ARG A 231 -39.45 9.46 -4.89
CA ARG A 231 -40.50 8.77 -4.13
C ARG A 231 -41.12 7.61 -4.92
N SER A 232 -41.81 6.72 -4.20
CA SER A 232 -42.57 5.60 -4.75
C SER A 232 -43.71 6.01 -5.69
N ASN A 233 -44.15 7.27 -5.65
CA ASN A 233 -45.13 7.82 -6.59
C ASN A 233 -44.51 8.34 -7.91
N GLY A 234 -43.18 8.40 -8.00
CA GLY A 234 -42.41 8.85 -9.16
C GLY A 234 -41.97 10.32 -9.12
N GLU A 235 -42.46 11.12 -8.17
CA GLU A 235 -42.00 12.51 -7.95
C GLU A 235 -40.64 12.52 -7.25
N VAL A 236 -39.89 13.61 -7.41
CA VAL A 236 -38.59 13.80 -6.76
C VAL A 236 -38.72 14.88 -5.69
N VAL A 237 -38.23 14.58 -4.49
CA VAL A 237 -38.02 15.60 -3.45
C VAL A 237 -36.63 16.16 -3.63
N VAL A 238 -36.53 17.47 -3.62
CA VAL A 238 -35.25 18.17 -3.57
C VAL A 238 -35.25 19.00 -2.31
N MET A 239 -34.19 18.89 -1.52
CA MET A 239 -33.96 19.71 -0.34
C MET A 239 -32.69 20.51 -0.61
N ASP A 240 -32.75 21.81 -0.33
CA ASP A 240 -31.55 22.65 -0.25
C ASP A 240 -30.51 21.98 0.66
N ALA A 241 -29.24 22.10 0.30
CA ALA A 241 -28.08 21.65 1.06
C ALA A 241 -28.01 22.21 2.49
N HIS A 242 -28.58 23.39 2.74
CA HIS A 242 -28.72 23.97 4.08
C HIS A 242 -30.09 23.72 4.72
N GLY A 243 -30.99 23.02 4.02
CA GLY A 243 -32.29 22.63 4.57
C GLY A 243 -33.34 23.74 4.60
N ASN A 244 -33.06 24.91 4.00
CA ASN A 244 -33.98 26.04 4.06
C ASN A 244 -35.27 25.77 3.30
N ASP A 245 -35.20 25.12 2.15
CA ASP A 245 -36.37 24.85 1.30
C ASP A 245 -36.44 23.39 0.85
N VAL A 246 -37.66 22.88 0.82
CA VAL A 246 -38.01 21.53 0.35
C VAL A 246 -38.98 21.66 -0.81
N TYR A 247 -38.65 21.02 -1.92
CA TYR A 247 -39.39 21.09 -3.18
C TYR A 247 -39.88 19.72 -3.61
N ILE A 248 -40.98 19.71 -4.36
CA ILE A 248 -41.47 18.54 -5.09
C ILE A 248 -41.36 18.82 -6.58
N MET A 249 -40.66 17.93 -7.28
CA MET A 249 -40.34 18.02 -8.70
C MET A 249 -40.99 16.89 -9.49
N THR A 250 -41.47 17.21 -10.69
CA THR A 250 -41.66 16.21 -11.75
C THR A 250 -40.68 16.46 -12.88
N THR A 251 -40.23 15.40 -13.55
CA THR A 251 -39.19 15.49 -14.60
C THR A 251 -39.71 15.30 -16.02
N SER A 252 -41.01 15.03 -16.18
CA SER A 252 -41.62 14.84 -17.50
C SER A 252 -41.66 16.15 -18.32
N GLY A 253 -41.43 16.07 -19.64
CA GLY A 253 -41.50 17.24 -20.53
C GLY A 253 -40.44 18.30 -20.20
N THR A 254 -40.86 19.47 -19.72
CA THR A 254 -39.95 20.53 -19.22
C THR A 254 -39.88 20.57 -17.69
N GLY A 255 -40.44 19.56 -17.04
CA GLY A 255 -40.54 19.46 -15.58
C GLY A 255 -41.56 20.39 -14.95
N THR A 256 -41.75 20.24 -13.64
CA THR A 256 -42.48 21.19 -12.78
C THR A 256 -41.84 21.17 -11.40
N ILE A 257 -41.88 22.29 -10.68
CA ILE A 257 -41.43 22.38 -9.28
C ILE A 257 -42.47 23.11 -8.43
N THR A 258 -42.67 22.66 -7.19
CA THR A 258 -43.46 23.36 -6.17
C THR A 258 -42.77 23.28 -4.82
N THR A 259 -42.69 24.40 -4.10
CA THR A 259 -42.22 24.42 -2.70
C THR A 259 -43.22 23.68 -1.81
N ALA A 260 -42.73 22.71 -1.05
CA ALA A 260 -43.48 21.88 -0.12
C ALA A 260 -43.34 22.34 1.34
N GLY A 261 -42.27 23.04 1.68
CA GLY A 261 -42.00 23.56 3.02
C GLY A 261 -40.51 23.81 3.25
N THR A 262 -40.09 23.82 4.51
CA THR A 262 -38.69 23.92 4.96
C THR A 262 -38.37 22.72 5.85
N LEU A 263 -37.09 22.39 6.07
CA LEU A 263 -36.74 21.46 7.15
C LEU A 263 -37.06 22.10 8.53
N PRO A 264 -37.42 21.30 9.55
CA PRO A 264 -37.68 21.80 10.89
C PRO A 264 -36.43 21.87 11.78
N PHE A 265 -35.26 21.60 11.22
CA PHE A 265 -33.94 21.60 11.84
C PHE A 265 -32.93 22.23 10.86
N ASP A 266 -31.81 22.69 11.38
CA ASP A 266 -30.74 23.27 10.59
C ASP A 266 -29.85 22.13 10.04
N SER A 267 -29.55 22.17 8.74
CA SER A 267 -28.64 21.22 8.10
C SER A 267 -27.51 21.96 7.39
N HIS A 268 -26.42 21.25 7.12
CA HIS A 268 -25.27 21.74 6.40
C HIS A 268 -25.05 20.93 5.12
N LYS A 269 -24.48 21.56 4.09
CA LYS A 269 -24.22 20.98 2.76
C LYS A 269 -23.33 19.72 2.73
N MET A 270 -22.77 19.32 3.86
CA MET A 270 -21.93 18.12 4.03
C MET A 270 -22.51 17.16 5.08
N ASP A 271 -23.75 17.38 5.50
CA ASP A 271 -24.44 16.43 6.37
C ASP A 271 -24.97 15.28 5.50
N PRO A 272 -24.67 14.02 5.86
CA PRO A 272 -25.10 12.91 5.05
C PRO A 272 -26.59 12.66 5.17
N SER A 273 -27.18 12.15 4.08
CA SER A 273 -28.54 11.64 4.07
C SER A 273 -28.65 10.39 3.22
N ILE A 274 -29.58 9.50 3.56
CA ILE A 274 -29.74 8.21 2.87
C ILE A 274 -31.17 7.68 2.95
N MET A 275 -31.67 7.07 1.86
CA MET A 275 -33.02 6.48 1.83
C MET A 275 -33.02 5.06 2.42
N TYR A 276 -33.27 4.94 3.72
CA TYR A 276 -33.18 3.68 4.45
C TYR A 276 -34.41 2.77 4.34
N ASP A 277 -35.53 3.28 3.82
CA ASP A 277 -36.73 2.49 3.48
C ASP A 277 -37.54 3.23 2.39
N VAL A 278 -38.58 2.60 1.85
CA VAL A 278 -39.49 3.21 0.86
C VAL A 278 -40.03 4.53 1.38
N ASP A 279 -39.68 5.61 0.69
CA ASP A 279 -40.06 6.98 1.02
C ASP A 279 -39.58 7.46 2.41
N LYS A 280 -38.57 6.81 3.00
CA LYS A 280 -37.99 7.23 4.28
C LYS A 280 -36.52 7.57 4.11
N VAL A 281 -36.16 8.79 4.45
CA VAL A 281 -34.79 9.30 4.39
C VAL A 281 -34.30 9.56 5.82
N LEU A 282 -33.09 9.14 6.13
CA LEU A 282 -32.40 9.50 7.36
C LEU A 282 -31.53 10.72 7.06
N MET A 283 -31.56 11.74 7.92
CA MET A 283 -30.72 12.93 7.81
C MET A 283 -30.11 13.27 9.16
N VAL A 284 -28.90 13.82 9.14
CA VAL A 284 -28.25 14.40 10.32
C VAL A 284 -28.49 15.91 10.30
N ASP A 285 -28.77 16.49 11.46
CA ASP A 285 -28.72 17.93 11.67
C ASP A 285 -27.37 18.39 12.25
N ILE A 286 -27.13 19.70 12.24
CA ILE A 286 -25.85 20.26 12.68
C ILE A 286 -25.52 20.03 14.16
N ASP A 287 -26.52 19.75 15.00
CA ASP A 287 -26.38 19.52 16.45
C ASP A 287 -26.33 18.01 16.80
N GLY A 288 -26.22 17.14 15.78
CA GLY A 288 -26.16 15.69 15.95
C GLY A 288 -27.51 14.99 16.11
N GLY A 289 -28.61 15.69 15.92
CA GLY A 289 -29.95 15.10 15.84
C GLY A 289 -30.10 14.26 14.58
N LEU A 290 -30.68 13.06 14.73
CA LEU A 290 -30.93 12.13 13.64
C LEU A 290 -32.42 12.13 13.31
N TRP A 291 -32.75 12.50 12.07
CA TRP A 291 -34.12 12.72 11.63
C TRP A 291 -34.56 11.70 10.58
N SER A 292 -35.68 11.05 10.83
CA SER A 292 -36.42 10.32 9.81
C SER A 292 -37.37 11.26 9.07
N VAL A 293 -37.13 11.45 7.79
CA VAL A 293 -37.96 12.23 6.87
C VAL A 293 -38.84 11.29 6.05
N ASP A 294 -40.15 11.40 6.25
CA ASP A 294 -41.16 10.64 5.50
C ASP A 294 -41.64 11.44 4.28
N LEU A 295 -41.35 10.89 3.10
CA LEU A 295 -41.66 11.46 1.80
C LEU A 295 -42.95 10.88 1.19
N SER A 296 -43.64 9.94 1.85
CA SER A 296 -44.78 9.21 1.28
C SER A 296 -46.02 10.08 1.05
N THR A 297 -46.10 11.24 1.71
CA THR A 297 -47.21 12.19 1.61
C THR A 297 -46.86 13.44 0.81
N SER A 298 -47.86 14.12 0.25
CA SER A 298 -47.67 15.34 -0.56
C SER A 298 -46.95 16.48 0.17
N THR A 299 -46.92 16.44 1.50
CA THR A 299 -46.06 17.29 2.33
C THR A 299 -45.21 16.34 3.16
N PRO A 300 -43.86 16.38 3.07
CA PRO A 300 -43.01 15.57 3.91
C PRO A 300 -43.28 15.79 5.40
N SER A 301 -43.05 14.75 6.20
CA SER A 301 -43.10 14.86 7.66
C SER A 301 -41.76 14.44 8.26
N TYR A 302 -41.43 14.99 9.42
CA TYR A 302 -40.11 14.89 10.02
C TYR A 302 -40.26 14.40 11.45
N THR A 303 -39.42 13.46 11.85
CA THR A 303 -39.39 12.93 13.21
C THR A 303 -37.94 12.72 13.61
N GLU A 304 -37.51 13.40 14.68
CA GLU A 304 -36.24 13.10 15.33
C GLU A 304 -36.35 11.71 15.96
N VAL A 305 -35.45 10.80 15.57
CA VAL A 305 -35.48 9.38 15.94
C VAL A 305 -34.36 9.01 16.90
N ALA A 306 -33.26 9.75 16.89
CA ALA A 306 -32.16 9.58 17.82
C ALA A 306 -31.38 10.90 17.95
N GLN A 307 -30.55 10.99 19.00
CA GLN A 307 -29.63 12.11 19.23
C GLN A 307 -28.23 11.53 19.42
N MET A 308 -27.27 12.00 18.64
CA MET A 308 -25.85 11.69 18.79
C MET A 308 -25.22 12.62 19.84
N SER A 309 -24.06 12.22 20.40
CA SER A 309 -23.35 13.06 21.38
C SER A 309 -22.78 14.33 20.76
N ASP A 310 -22.42 14.27 19.48
CA ASP A 310 -21.73 15.29 18.70
C ASP A 310 -22.28 15.28 17.25
N GLY A 311 -22.11 16.39 16.53
CA GLY A 311 -22.42 16.48 15.11
C GLY A 311 -21.59 15.53 14.24
N ARG A 312 -22.07 15.27 13.02
CA ARG A 312 -21.46 14.34 12.05
C ARG A 312 -21.33 14.97 10.66
N THR A 313 -21.06 16.25 10.57
CA THR A 313 -20.78 16.91 9.29
C THR A 313 -19.54 16.27 8.65
N ALA A 314 -19.55 16.12 7.32
CA ALA A 314 -18.52 15.40 6.56
C ALA A 314 -18.43 13.88 6.79
N ALA A 315 -19.42 13.28 7.47
CA ALA A 315 -19.52 11.83 7.63
C ALA A 315 -20.10 11.13 6.39
N SER A 316 -20.02 9.80 6.36
CA SER A 316 -20.68 8.95 5.36
C SER A 316 -21.76 8.07 5.99
N MET A 317 -22.81 7.76 5.22
CA MET A 317 -23.86 6.79 5.59
C MET A 317 -23.88 5.59 4.64
N ASN A 318 -24.04 4.39 5.20
CA ASN A 318 -24.18 3.13 4.46
C ASN A 318 -25.32 2.29 5.04
N ILE A 319 -25.98 1.44 4.23
CA ILE A 319 -27.08 0.59 4.69
C ILE A 319 -26.65 -0.88 4.71
N LEU A 320 -26.89 -1.57 5.81
CA LEU A 320 -26.59 -3.00 5.97
C LEU A 320 -27.74 -3.90 5.49
N ALA A 321 -27.48 -5.21 5.36
CA ALA A 321 -28.46 -6.19 4.85
C ALA A 321 -29.76 -6.24 5.69
N ASP A 322 -29.66 -6.01 7.00
CA ASP A 322 -30.79 -5.96 7.93
C ASP A 322 -31.59 -4.65 7.87
N GLY A 323 -31.16 -3.69 7.04
CA GLY A 323 -31.78 -2.38 6.88
C GLY A 323 -31.39 -1.35 7.95
N SER A 324 -30.41 -1.67 8.80
CA SER A 324 -29.79 -0.67 9.69
C SER A 324 -28.83 0.23 8.92
N VAL A 325 -28.61 1.45 9.43
CA VAL A 325 -27.77 2.47 8.80
C VAL A 325 -26.50 2.64 9.62
N LEU A 326 -25.34 2.47 8.99
CA LEU A 326 -24.04 2.77 9.56
C LEU A 326 -23.64 4.21 9.22
N ILE A 327 -23.12 4.94 10.21
CA ILE A 327 -22.57 6.29 10.10
C ILE A 327 -21.08 6.23 10.49
N THR A 328 -20.20 6.69 9.62
CA THR A 328 -18.74 6.64 9.82
C THR A 328 -18.09 8.01 9.61
N GLY A 329 -17.11 8.33 10.45
CA GLY A 329 -16.35 9.57 10.38
C GLY A 329 -17.17 10.81 10.77
N GLY A 330 -16.75 11.94 10.22
CA GLY A 330 -17.30 13.27 10.43
C GLY A 330 -16.65 14.04 11.58
N THR A 331 -17.12 15.27 11.77
CA THR A 331 -16.75 16.15 12.87
C THR A 331 -17.99 16.86 13.40
N ASP A 332 -17.92 17.27 14.67
CA ASP A 332 -18.89 18.22 15.21
C ASP A 332 -18.79 19.56 14.48
N TYR A 333 -19.94 20.18 14.21
CA TYR A 333 -20.02 21.43 13.45
C TYR A 333 -19.80 22.63 14.38
N ASP A 334 -18.71 23.38 14.22
CA ASP A 334 -18.47 24.61 14.98
C ASP A 334 -18.83 25.86 14.16
N GLN A 335 -19.82 26.64 14.61
CA GLN A 335 -20.21 27.90 13.96
C GLN A 335 -19.21 29.06 14.16
N VAL A 336 -18.23 28.94 15.06
CA VAL A 336 -17.30 30.02 15.44
C VAL A 336 -15.99 29.96 14.63
N LEU A 337 -15.64 28.79 14.11
CA LEU A 337 -14.45 28.52 13.32
C LEU A 337 -14.93 27.93 12.00
N VAL A 338 -14.52 28.49 10.86
CA VAL A 338 -15.07 28.19 9.53
C VAL A 338 -14.62 26.80 9.02
N GLY A 339 -14.82 25.74 9.81
CA GLY A 339 -14.32 24.39 9.61
C GLY A 339 -15.26 23.58 8.72
N GLN A 340 -14.98 23.55 7.41
CA GLN A 340 -15.68 22.71 6.45
C GLN A 340 -15.15 21.26 6.47
N GLY A 341 -14.76 20.74 7.64
CA GLY A 341 -14.04 19.46 7.75
C GLY A 341 -12.64 19.49 7.14
N SER A 342 -12.12 20.69 6.86
CA SER A 342 -10.86 20.92 6.16
C SER A 342 -9.89 21.84 6.90
N ASP A 343 -10.23 22.26 8.11
CA ASP A 343 -9.39 23.10 8.96
C ASP A 343 -8.69 22.23 10.03
N PRO A 344 -7.43 22.51 10.42
CA PRO A 344 -6.77 21.83 11.53
C PRO A 344 -7.58 21.73 12.82
N VAL A 345 -8.52 22.65 13.09
CA VAL A 345 -9.39 22.56 14.27
C VAL A 345 -10.41 21.42 14.19
N ASP A 346 -10.80 21.00 12.99
CA ASP A 346 -11.75 19.90 12.79
C ASP A 346 -11.20 18.56 13.31
N LEU A 347 -9.87 18.44 13.46
CA LEU A 347 -9.24 17.27 14.10
C LEU A 347 -9.53 17.16 15.59
N ILE A 348 -9.85 18.28 16.27
CA ILE A 348 -10.15 18.29 17.70
C ILE A 348 -11.51 17.63 17.96
N ASN A 349 -12.45 17.83 17.03
CA ASN A 349 -13.84 17.38 17.14
C ASN A 349 -14.16 16.19 16.22
N ALA A 350 -13.12 15.60 15.61
CA ALA A 350 -13.25 14.46 14.73
C ALA A 350 -13.88 13.26 15.46
N GLN A 351 -14.82 12.61 14.79
CA GLN A 351 -15.57 11.48 15.31
C GLN A 351 -14.97 10.18 14.77
N TYR A 352 -14.44 9.36 15.67
CA TYR A 352 -13.80 8.08 15.33
C TYR A 352 -14.76 6.91 15.46
N ASP A 353 -15.64 6.92 16.47
CA ASP A 353 -16.63 5.87 16.69
C ASP A 353 -17.57 5.75 15.49
N ALA A 354 -17.72 4.54 14.94
CA ALA A 354 -18.83 4.25 14.04
C ALA A 354 -20.15 4.21 14.82
N LEU A 355 -21.27 4.54 14.18
CA LEU A 355 -22.60 4.43 14.78
C LEU A 355 -23.50 3.57 13.91
N ARG A 356 -24.37 2.77 14.52
CA ARG A 356 -25.41 2.01 13.81
C ARG A 356 -26.79 2.38 14.32
N TYR A 357 -27.59 2.98 13.44
CA TYR A 357 -29.00 3.26 13.67
C TYR A 357 -29.86 2.09 13.19
N ILE A 358 -30.73 1.57 14.06
CA ILE A 358 -31.64 0.45 13.81
C ILE A 358 -33.08 0.99 13.71
N PRO A 359 -33.62 1.20 12.49
CA PRO A 359 -34.92 1.85 12.30
C PRO A 359 -36.11 1.08 12.86
N GLN A 360 -35.97 -0.23 13.11
CA GLN A 360 -37.07 -1.05 13.63
C GLN A 360 -37.33 -0.80 15.13
N THR A 361 -36.34 -0.25 15.84
CA THR A 361 -36.38 -0.04 17.29
C THR A 361 -36.00 1.38 17.71
N ASP A 362 -35.70 2.25 16.76
CA ASP A 362 -35.13 3.60 16.97
C ASP A 362 -33.91 3.56 17.91
N GLN A 363 -33.08 2.52 17.78
CA GLN A 363 -31.87 2.36 18.58
C GLN A 363 -30.65 2.89 17.84
N LEU A 364 -29.80 3.63 18.55
CA LEU A 364 -28.51 4.06 18.08
C LEU A 364 -27.43 3.35 18.90
N LEU A 365 -26.60 2.55 18.23
CA LEU A 365 -25.49 1.82 18.84
C LEU A 365 -24.17 2.51 18.50
N THR A 366 -23.30 2.62 19.50
CA THR A 366 -21.89 3.00 19.29
C THR A 366 -21.09 1.76 18.98
N LEU A 367 -20.36 1.80 17.88
CA LEU A 367 -19.55 0.73 17.34
C LEU A 367 -18.05 1.06 17.50
N GLU A 368 -17.18 0.15 17.07
CA GLU A 368 -15.73 0.34 17.20
C GLU A 368 -15.24 1.62 16.48
N ALA A 369 -14.19 2.23 17.03
CA ALA A 369 -13.57 3.44 16.52
C ALA A 369 -12.63 3.15 15.34
N GLU A 370 -12.73 3.96 14.28
CA GLU A 370 -11.75 3.96 13.18
C GLU A 370 -10.40 4.56 13.66
N GLU A 371 -9.28 4.16 13.04
CA GLU A 371 -7.92 4.54 13.51
C GLU A 371 -7.56 6.00 13.16
N VAL A 372 -8.17 6.54 12.10
CA VAL A 372 -7.89 7.89 11.60
C VAL A 372 -9.18 8.68 11.38
N ALA A 373 -9.09 10.00 11.51
CA ALA A 373 -10.21 10.87 11.24
C ALA A 373 -10.57 10.86 9.74
N ARG A 374 -11.86 10.64 9.45
CA ARG A 374 -12.45 10.72 8.11
C ARG A 374 -13.32 11.98 8.04
N LEU A 375 -12.76 13.04 7.46
CA LEU A 375 -13.37 14.37 7.42
C LEU A 375 -13.79 14.73 5.99
N TYR A 376 -13.70 16.01 5.61
CA TYR A 376 -13.94 16.47 4.25
C TYR A 376 -13.14 15.63 3.26
N HIS A 377 -13.76 15.29 2.12
CA HIS A 377 -13.16 14.44 1.08
C HIS A 377 -12.88 12.99 1.51
N SER A 378 -13.46 12.54 2.62
CA SER A 378 -13.65 11.12 2.89
C SER A 378 -14.87 10.56 2.16
N ALA A 379 -14.91 9.25 2.04
CA ALA A 379 -16.03 8.50 1.50
C ALA A 379 -16.07 7.10 2.13
N ALA A 380 -17.25 6.50 2.18
CA ALA A 380 -17.40 5.11 2.57
C ALA A 380 -18.47 4.38 1.75
N VAL A 381 -18.19 3.13 1.33
CA VAL A 381 -19.08 2.30 0.51
C VAL A 381 -19.26 0.89 1.08
N LEU A 382 -20.46 0.32 0.87
CA LEU A 382 -20.76 -1.09 1.14
C LEU A 382 -20.14 -2.01 0.08
N LEU A 383 -19.48 -3.07 0.54
CA LEU A 383 -18.92 -4.14 -0.30
C LEU A 383 -19.86 -5.35 -0.38
N GLU A 384 -19.64 -6.22 -1.39
CA GLU A 384 -20.45 -7.44 -1.55
C GLU A 384 -20.28 -8.43 -0.39
N ASP A 385 -19.14 -8.45 0.29
CA ASP A 385 -18.95 -9.27 1.49
C ASP A 385 -19.61 -8.68 2.75
N GLY A 386 -20.29 -7.53 2.62
CA GLY A 386 -21.00 -6.86 3.69
C GLY A 386 -20.15 -5.98 4.60
N ARG A 387 -18.84 -5.89 4.36
CA ARG A 387 -17.99 -4.90 5.03
C ARG A 387 -18.22 -3.50 4.46
N ILE A 388 -17.84 -2.49 5.23
CA ILE A 388 -17.77 -1.09 4.77
C ILE A 388 -16.32 -0.73 4.52
N LEU A 389 -16.02 -0.24 3.31
CA LEU A 389 -14.73 0.38 2.99
C LEU A 389 -14.85 1.87 3.33
N SER A 390 -14.10 2.34 4.33
CA SER A 390 -14.00 3.74 4.74
C SER A 390 -12.64 4.30 4.33
N GLY A 391 -12.59 5.45 3.68
CA GLY A 391 -11.36 5.92 3.05
C GLY A 391 -11.29 7.42 2.85
N GLY A 392 -10.08 7.89 2.60
CA GLY A 392 -9.84 9.28 2.24
C GLY A 392 -9.96 10.27 3.40
N GLY A 393 -10.17 11.53 3.06
CA GLY A 393 -10.01 12.69 3.95
C GLY A 393 -8.81 13.56 3.54
N GLY A 394 -9.05 14.83 3.22
CA GLY A 394 -8.01 15.77 2.77
C GLY A 394 -8.14 16.26 1.33
N ALA A 395 -7.14 17.00 0.82
CA ALA A 395 -7.13 17.66 -0.50
C ALA A 395 -8.23 18.74 -0.76
N PRO A 396 -8.32 19.80 0.06
CA PRO A 396 -7.30 20.30 0.99
C PRO A 396 -7.37 19.65 2.38
N GLY A 397 -6.37 19.91 3.23
CA GLY A 397 -6.15 19.30 4.54
C GLY A 397 -7.34 19.35 5.53
N PRO A 398 -7.15 19.05 6.83
CA PRO A 398 -5.87 19.03 7.53
C PRO A 398 -5.10 17.72 7.38
N LEU A 399 -5.74 16.68 6.83
CA LEU A 399 -5.14 15.38 6.59
C LEU A 399 -4.83 15.16 5.11
N GLN A 400 -4.04 14.14 4.83
CA GLN A 400 -3.77 13.65 3.49
C GLN A 400 -3.87 12.12 3.50
N ASN A 401 -5.10 11.63 3.64
CA ASN A 401 -5.36 10.21 3.87
C ASN A 401 -5.32 9.41 2.56
N LEU A 402 -4.11 9.01 2.14
CA LEU A 402 -3.86 8.01 1.10
C LEU A 402 -4.04 6.59 1.66
N ASN A 403 -5.15 6.36 2.36
CA ASN A 403 -5.43 5.10 3.04
C ASN A 403 -6.94 4.84 3.20
N VAL A 404 -7.26 3.58 3.49
CA VAL A 404 -8.61 3.07 3.77
C VAL A 404 -8.58 2.10 4.96
N GLN A 405 -9.73 1.84 5.57
CA GLN A 405 -9.98 0.73 6.49
C GLN A 405 -11.26 0.00 6.11
N PHE A 406 -11.34 -1.28 6.50
CA PHE A 406 -12.50 -2.13 6.26
C PHE A 406 -13.19 -2.44 7.57
N PHE A 407 -14.44 -2.00 7.74
CA PHE A 407 -15.24 -2.32 8.91
C PHE A 407 -16.09 -3.56 8.66
N THR A 408 -16.00 -4.55 9.53
CA THR A 408 -16.90 -5.71 9.57
C THR A 408 -17.97 -5.45 10.63
N PRO A 409 -19.23 -5.18 10.26
CA PRO A 409 -20.25 -4.83 11.23
C PRO A 409 -20.58 -5.97 12.21
N ASP A 410 -21.05 -5.60 13.39
CA ASP A 410 -21.41 -6.49 14.50
C ASP A 410 -22.46 -7.56 14.12
N VAL A 411 -23.30 -7.31 13.10
CA VAL A 411 -24.31 -8.27 12.59
C VAL A 411 -23.73 -9.60 12.07
N PHE A 412 -22.42 -9.67 11.82
CA PHE A 412 -21.76 -10.89 11.37
C PHE A 412 -21.30 -11.79 12.52
N TYR A 413 -21.36 -11.33 13.76
CA TYR A 413 -20.88 -12.06 14.93
C TYR A 413 -22.03 -12.58 15.80
N ASP A 414 -21.77 -13.65 16.53
CA ASP A 414 -22.70 -14.19 17.51
C ASP A 414 -22.59 -13.47 18.87
N ASP A 415 -23.47 -13.83 19.82
CA ASP A 415 -23.49 -13.26 21.18
C ASP A 415 -22.18 -13.51 21.98
N GLN A 416 -21.26 -14.33 21.47
CA GLN A 416 -19.95 -14.60 22.07
C GLN A 416 -18.83 -13.79 21.40
N GLY A 417 -19.15 -13.00 20.37
CA GLY A 417 -18.17 -12.26 19.58
C GLY A 417 -17.43 -13.13 18.57
N GLU A 418 -17.89 -14.35 18.28
CA GLU A 418 -17.29 -15.21 17.27
C GLU A 418 -18.02 -15.00 15.94
N LEU A 419 -17.32 -15.14 14.81
CA LEU A 419 -17.95 -15.03 13.49
C LEU A 419 -19.08 -16.07 13.38
N ALA A 420 -20.30 -15.60 13.16
CA ALA A 420 -21.47 -16.45 13.10
C ALA A 420 -21.47 -17.33 11.85
N THR A 421 -22.20 -18.45 11.89
CA THR A 421 -22.43 -19.25 10.69
C THR A 421 -23.37 -18.50 9.75
N LEU A 422 -22.83 -17.97 8.65
CA LEU A 422 -23.60 -17.16 7.71
C LEU A 422 -24.60 -18.01 6.91
N PRO A 423 -25.84 -17.55 6.71
CA PRO A 423 -26.70 -18.13 5.68
C PRO A 423 -26.08 -17.91 4.29
N THR A 424 -26.40 -18.77 3.31
CA THR A 424 -25.73 -18.72 1.99
C THR A 424 -26.75 -18.64 0.87
N ILE A 425 -26.53 -17.72 -0.06
CA ILE A 425 -27.17 -17.71 -1.39
C ILE A 425 -26.30 -18.55 -2.32
N GLU A 426 -26.78 -19.73 -2.71
CA GLU A 426 -26.04 -20.64 -3.60
C GLU A 426 -26.13 -20.19 -5.07
N SER A 427 -27.26 -19.59 -5.46
CA SER A 427 -27.45 -18.97 -6.77
C SER A 427 -28.66 -18.05 -6.78
N ILE A 428 -28.67 -17.05 -7.66
CA ILE A 428 -29.76 -16.09 -7.83
C ILE A 428 -29.91 -15.69 -9.30
N ASP A 429 -31.13 -15.37 -9.74
CA ASP A 429 -31.35 -14.77 -11.07
C ASP A 429 -30.65 -13.42 -11.15
N LYS A 430 -29.70 -13.28 -12.09
CA LYS A 430 -28.83 -12.10 -12.18
C LYS A 430 -29.49 -10.87 -12.80
N VAL A 431 -30.41 -11.04 -13.74
CA VAL A 431 -31.15 -9.93 -14.36
C VAL A 431 -32.64 -10.22 -14.27
N VAL A 432 -33.40 -9.28 -13.72
CA VAL A 432 -34.85 -9.40 -13.49
C VAL A 432 -35.59 -8.13 -13.89
N ASP A 433 -36.84 -8.28 -14.30
CA ASP A 433 -37.71 -7.13 -14.61
C ASP A 433 -38.43 -6.62 -13.37
N ASN A 434 -38.70 -5.31 -13.32
CA ASN A 434 -39.61 -4.76 -12.32
C ASN A 434 -41.00 -5.41 -12.39
N GLY A 435 -41.62 -5.65 -11.23
CA GLY A 435 -42.91 -6.33 -11.11
C GLY A 435 -42.87 -7.85 -11.28
N SER A 436 -41.67 -8.43 -11.44
CA SER A 436 -41.46 -9.87 -11.52
C SER A 436 -41.11 -10.49 -10.16
N LYS A 437 -40.59 -11.72 -10.17
CA LYS A 437 -40.02 -12.39 -9.00
C LYS A 437 -38.57 -12.77 -9.31
N VAL A 438 -37.72 -12.67 -8.30
CA VAL A 438 -36.34 -13.20 -8.34
C VAL A 438 -36.30 -14.55 -7.63
N THR A 439 -35.76 -15.57 -8.29
CA THR A 439 -35.55 -16.90 -7.69
C THR A 439 -34.21 -16.93 -6.99
N ILE A 440 -34.20 -17.35 -5.72
CA ILE A 440 -32.99 -17.42 -4.90
C ILE A 440 -32.86 -18.85 -4.36
N LYS A 441 -31.74 -19.51 -4.68
CA LYS A 441 -31.34 -20.78 -4.08
C LYS A 441 -30.52 -20.50 -2.84
N VAL A 442 -30.89 -21.16 -1.74
CA VAL A 442 -30.30 -20.95 -0.42
C VAL A 442 -29.95 -22.29 0.21
N ASN A 443 -29.00 -22.29 1.14
CA ASN A 443 -28.59 -23.50 1.86
C ASN A 443 -29.73 -24.07 2.73
N ASP A 444 -30.54 -23.22 3.35
CA ASP A 444 -31.73 -23.59 4.12
C ASP A 444 -32.78 -22.48 4.05
N SER A 445 -33.93 -22.74 3.42
CA SER A 445 -34.99 -21.75 3.28
C SER A 445 -35.76 -21.50 4.58
N SER A 446 -35.64 -22.39 5.58
CA SER A 446 -36.42 -22.32 6.82
C SER A 446 -35.86 -21.32 7.84
N ILE A 447 -34.58 -20.93 7.67
CA ILE A 447 -33.91 -19.94 8.51
C ILE A 447 -34.09 -18.51 8.00
N VAL A 448 -34.46 -18.33 6.73
CA VAL A 448 -34.57 -17.01 6.10
C VAL A 448 -35.72 -16.21 6.76
N ASN A 449 -35.36 -15.09 7.36
CA ASN A 449 -36.28 -14.14 7.98
C ASN A 449 -36.57 -12.95 7.07
N ARG A 450 -35.56 -12.49 6.32
CA ARG A 450 -35.64 -11.31 5.46
C ARG A 450 -34.84 -11.49 4.17
N VAL A 451 -35.28 -10.82 3.11
CA VAL A 451 -34.47 -10.54 1.92
C VAL A 451 -34.25 -9.03 1.85
N GLY A 452 -33.04 -8.58 2.20
CA GLY A 452 -32.65 -7.17 2.11
C GLY A 452 -32.03 -6.86 0.76
N ALA A 453 -32.41 -5.73 0.16
CA ALA A 453 -31.87 -5.26 -1.10
C ALA A 453 -31.34 -3.83 -0.95
N VAL A 454 -30.06 -3.62 -1.23
CA VAL A 454 -29.40 -2.31 -1.22
C VAL A 454 -29.06 -1.94 -2.66
N ARG A 455 -29.47 -0.76 -3.12
CA ARG A 455 -29.01 -0.23 -4.41
C ARG A 455 -27.61 0.34 -4.24
N SER A 456 -26.71 0.00 -5.15
CA SER A 456 -25.41 0.66 -5.22
C SER A 456 -25.60 2.14 -5.61
N GLY A 457 -24.89 3.03 -4.92
CA GLY A 457 -24.81 4.44 -5.26
C GLY A 457 -23.37 4.92 -5.17
N SER A 458 -23.09 6.09 -5.72
CA SER A 458 -21.78 6.73 -5.58
C SER A 458 -21.78 7.68 -4.41
N VAL A 459 -20.69 7.69 -3.67
CA VAL A 459 -20.47 8.61 -2.56
C VAL A 459 -19.39 9.63 -2.91
N THR A 460 -19.64 10.89 -2.57
CA THR A 460 -18.62 11.94 -2.49
C THR A 460 -19.15 13.10 -1.65
N HIS A 461 -18.28 13.81 -0.91
CA HIS A 461 -18.68 14.99 -0.11
C HIS A 461 -19.93 14.72 0.75
N SER A 462 -19.95 13.59 1.46
CA SER A 462 -21.09 13.09 2.27
C SER A 462 -22.38 12.77 1.50
N THR A 463 -22.37 12.91 0.18
CA THR A 463 -23.56 12.79 -0.65
C THR A 463 -23.59 11.44 -1.33
N ASN A 464 -24.71 10.73 -1.15
CA ASN A 464 -25.00 9.48 -1.85
C ASN A 464 -26.52 9.39 -2.13
N ALA A 465 -26.96 10.11 -3.16
CA ALA A 465 -28.38 10.28 -3.46
C ALA A 465 -29.05 9.04 -4.11
N ASP A 466 -28.25 8.11 -4.60
CA ASP A 466 -28.72 6.92 -5.33
C ASP A 466 -28.92 5.70 -4.43
N THR A 467 -28.13 5.57 -3.36
CA THR A 467 -28.20 4.45 -2.43
C THR A 467 -29.53 4.44 -1.69
N ARG A 468 -30.18 3.27 -1.69
CA ARG A 468 -31.45 3.05 -0.98
C ARG A 468 -31.66 1.59 -0.63
N TYR A 469 -32.52 1.34 0.34
CA TYR A 469 -32.84 0.00 0.82
C TYR A 469 -34.31 -0.39 0.61
N LEU A 470 -34.51 -1.69 0.36
CA LEU A 470 -35.82 -2.33 0.33
C LEU A 470 -35.76 -3.67 1.09
N SER A 471 -36.72 -3.88 1.97
CA SER A 471 -37.03 -5.23 2.49
C SER A 471 -38.03 -5.89 1.55
N LEU A 472 -37.61 -6.93 0.82
CA LEU A 472 -38.45 -7.59 -0.17
C LEU A 472 -39.34 -8.65 0.46
N ASN A 473 -40.61 -8.68 0.05
CA ASN A 473 -41.50 -9.78 0.38
C ASN A 473 -41.02 -11.04 -0.34
N PHE A 474 -41.03 -12.19 0.35
CA PHE A 474 -40.64 -13.46 -0.25
C PHE A 474 -41.56 -14.60 0.18
N SER A 475 -41.52 -15.68 -0.59
CA SER A 475 -42.21 -16.94 -0.29
C SER A 475 -41.26 -18.12 -0.42
N VAL A 476 -41.34 -19.06 0.52
CA VAL A 476 -40.62 -20.33 0.45
C VAL A 476 -41.28 -21.25 -0.58
N VAL A 477 -40.51 -21.73 -1.55
CA VAL A 477 -40.96 -22.68 -2.57
C VAL A 477 -40.70 -24.12 -2.12
N ASP A 478 -39.48 -24.38 -1.65
CA ASP A 478 -39.03 -25.65 -1.07
C ASP A 478 -37.86 -25.40 -0.10
N SER A 479 -37.27 -26.45 0.47
CA SER A 479 -36.23 -26.37 1.51
C SER A 479 -34.96 -25.61 1.11
N THR A 480 -34.73 -25.36 -0.18
CA THR A 480 -33.52 -24.72 -0.71
C THR A 480 -33.84 -23.57 -1.66
N THR A 481 -35.10 -23.12 -1.71
CA THR A 481 -35.56 -22.15 -2.71
C THR A 481 -36.57 -21.18 -2.14
N ILE A 482 -36.31 -19.89 -2.32
CA ILE A 482 -37.26 -18.82 -2.07
C ILE A 482 -37.47 -17.99 -3.35
N GLU A 483 -38.62 -17.34 -3.45
CA GLU A 483 -38.92 -16.34 -4.48
C GLU A 483 -39.22 -15.01 -3.81
N ALA A 484 -38.49 -13.95 -4.14
CA ALA A 484 -38.73 -12.60 -3.66
C ALA A 484 -39.43 -11.74 -4.74
N ASP A 485 -40.38 -10.90 -4.33
CA ASP A 485 -41.11 -10.01 -5.21
C ASP A 485 -40.25 -8.80 -5.57
N VAL A 486 -40.11 -8.50 -6.87
CA VAL A 486 -39.44 -7.30 -7.38
C VAL A 486 -40.50 -6.20 -7.55
N PRO A 487 -40.47 -5.10 -6.79
CA PRO A 487 -41.47 -4.03 -6.90
C PRO A 487 -41.46 -3.33 -8.26
N ASN A 488 -42.44 -2.44 -8.44
CA ASN A 488 -42.48 -1.56 -9.62
C ASN A 488 -41.28 -0.59 -9.65
N ALA A 489 -41.00 -0.01 -10.82
CA ALA A 489 -39.83 0.81 -11.05
C ALA A 489 -39.76 2.11 -10.22
N ASN A 490 -40.87 2.63 -9.67
CA ASN A 490 -40.80 3.78 -8.77
C ASN A 490 -40.28 3.40 -7.37
N THR A 491 -40.47 2.15 -6.97
CA THR A 491 -40.03 1.65 -5.66
C THR A 491 -38.64 1.03 -5.75
N MET A 492 -38.42 0.13 -6.72
CA MET A 492 -37.14 -0.48 -7.00
C MET A 492 -36.64 0.05 -8.34
N ILE A 493 -36.01 1.22 -8.33
CA ILE A 493 -35.55 1.90 -9.55
C ILE A 493 -34.61 1.02 -10.38
N PRO A 494 -34.61 1.16 -11.72
CA PRO A 494 -33.72 0.40 -12.57
C PRO A 494 -32.24 0.60 -12.20
N GLY A 495 -31.45 -0.47 -12.31
CA GLY A 495 -30.01 -0.44 -12.07
C GLY A 495 -29.48 -1.65 -11.30
N HIS A 496 -28.30 -1.47 -10.70
CA HIS A 496 -27.59 -2.47 -9.91
C HIS A 496 -28.07 -2.48 -8.45
N TRP A 497 -28.44 -3.66 -7.97
CA TRP A 497 -28.83 -3.93 -6.60
C TRP A 497 -28.03 -5.10 -6.02
N MET A 498 -27.71 -5.02 -4.75
CA MET A 498 -27.06 -6.07 -3.96
C MET A 498 -28.10 -6.67 -3.01
N LEU A 499 -28.33 -7.98 -3.11
CA LEU A 499 -29.31 -8.71 -2.27
C LEU A 499 -28.61 -9.63 -1.27
N ALA A 500 -29.09 -9.63 -0.03
CA ALA A 500 -28.69 -10.57 1.01
C ALA A 500 -29.91 -11.19 1.69
N ILE A 501 -29.76 -12.42 2.17
CA ILE A 501 -30.73 -13.04 3.08
C ILE A 501 -30.29 -12.83 4.52
N VAL A 502 -31.23 -12.54 5.41
CA VAL A 502 -30.96 -12.44 6.85
C VAL A 502 -31.69 -13.57 7.54
N ASP A 503 -30.98 -14.30 8.41
CA ASP A 503 -31.55 -15.42 9.13
C ASP A 503 -32.41 -15.00 10.34
N ASN A 504 -32.97 -15.96 11.07
CA ASN A 504 -33.81 -15.71 12.25
C ASN A 504 -33.05 -15.11 13.45
N ASN A 505 -31.73 -15.16 13.46
CA ASN A 505 -30.89 -14.54 14.48
C ASN A 505 -30.42 -13.13 14.08
N GLY A 506 -30.71 -12.69 12.86
CA GLY A 506 -30.28 -11.39 12.34
C GLY A 506 -28.94 -11.45 11.60
N VAL A 507 -28.35 -12.63 11.41
CA VAL A 507 -27.07 -12.81 10.71
C VAL A 507 -27.32 -12.79 9.20
N PRO A 508 -26.67 -11.89 8.44
CA PRO A 508 -26.85 -11.81 7.00
C PRO A 508 -25.90 -12.75 6.25
N SER A 509 -26.30 -13.14 5.05
CA SER A 509 -25.37 -13.67 4.05
C SER A 509 -24.48 -12.55 3.54
N ILE A 510 -23.38 -12.90 2.86
CA ILE A 510 -22.78 -11.96 1.91
C ILE A 510 -23.83 -11.56 0.84
N PHE A 511 -23.65 -10.40 0.23
CA PHE A 511 -24.53 -9.92 -0.82
C PHE A 511 -24.30 -10.66 -2.15
N SER A 512 -25.33 -10.67 -2.98
CA SER A 512 -25.29 -11.11 -4.36
C SER A 512 -25.83 -10.00 -5.27
N SER A 513 -25.00 -9.54 -6.20
CA SER A 513 -25.39 -8.53 -7.19
C SER A 513 -26.40 -9.05 -8.21
N ILE A 514 -27.42 -8.22 -8.46
CA ILE A 514 -28.45 -8.37 -9.51
C ILE A 514 -28.67 -7.05 -10.24
N GLY A 515 -29.22 -7.14 -11.45
CA GLY A 515 -29.66 -6.02 -12.26
C GLY A 515 -31.17 -6.03 -12.35
N VAL A 516 -31.81 -4.90 -12.04
CA VAL A 516 -33.27 -4.75 -12.07
C VAL A 516 -33.66 -3.79 -13.19
N GLY A 517 -34.50 -4.22 -14.12
CA GLY A 517 -34.96 -3.37 -15.22
C GLY A 517 -33.83 -2.89 -16.14
N VAL A 518 -32.74 -3.65 -16.22
CA VAL A 518 -31.53 -3.36 -17.02
C VAL A 518 -31.46 -4.23 -18.28
N ALA A 519 -30.48 -3.99 -19.13
CA ALA A 519 -30.21 -4.83 -20.30
C ALA A 519 -29.87 -6.29 -19.90
N THR A 520 -30.22 -7.27 -20.74
CA THR A 520 -30.02 -8.69 -20.43
C THR A 520 -28.55 -9.10 -20.29
N ASP A 521 -27.66 -8.36 -20.94
CA ASP A 521 -26.21 -8.52 -20.96
C ASP A 521 -25.49 -7.58 -19.97
N PHE A 522 -26.23 -7.03 -18.99
CA PHE A 522 -25.70 -6.10 -18.00
C PHE A 522 -24.44 -6.64 -17.31
N PHE A 523 -24.45 -7.92 -16.94
CA PHE A 523 -23.30 -8.60 -16.33
C PHE A 523 -22.35 -9.30 -17.32
N ASP A 524 -22.66 -9.30 -18.62
CA ASP A 524 -21.82 -9.99 -19.61
C ASP A 524 -20.51 -9.24 -19.80
N GLY A 525 -19.37 -9.97 -19.78
CA GLY A 525 -18.05 -9.38 -20.01
C GLY A 525 -17.36 -8.85 -18.76
N PHE A 526 -17.96 -8.99 -17.56
CA PHE A 526 -17.20 -8.94 -16.32
C PHE A 526 -16.33 -10.19 -16.19
N GLY A 527 -15.05 -10.01 -15.86
CA GLY A 527 -14.05 -11.08 -15.78
C GLY A 527 -12.65 -10.50 -15.54
N PRO A 528 -11.62 -11.35 -15.35
CA PRO A 528 -10.26 -10.88 -15.28
C PRO A 528 -9.94 -10.09 -16.57
N LEU A 529 -9.42 -8.89 -16.39
CA LEU A 529 -9.02 -8.04 -17.52
C LEU A 529 -8.05 -8.79 -18.43
N SER A 530 -8.15 -8.55 -19.73
CA SER A 530 -7.02 -8.85 -20.63
C SER A 530 -5.77 -8.10 -20.14
N ALA A 531 -4.58 -8.67 -20.34
CA ALA A 531 -3.28 -8.13 -19.90
C ALA A 531 -2.98 -6.65 -20.25
N ALA A 532 -3.83 -5.99 -21.04
CA ALA A 532 -3.78 -4.57 -21.37
C ALA A 532 -4.08 -3.62 -20.20
N ALA A 533 -4.82 -4.04 -19.17
CA ALA A 533 -5.00 -3.27 -17.94
C ALA A 533 -3.91 -3.67 -16.94
N THR A 534 -2.68 -3.25 -17.23
CA THR A 534 -1.59 -3.40 -16.28
C THR A 534 -1.76 -2.30 -15.23
N PRO A 535 -1.76 -2.61 -13.92
CA PRO A 535 -1.74 -1.58 -12.89
C PRO A 535 -0.60 -0.59 -13.18
N LEU A 536 -0.88 0.71 -13.13
CA LEU A 536 0.19 1.68 -12.87
C LEU A 536 0.72 1.36 -11.47
N ARG A 537 1.78 0.55 -11.41
CA ARG A 537 2.59 0.49 -10.20
C ARG A 537 3.27 1.85 -10.08
N LYS A 538 2.93 2.59 -9.03
CA LYS A 538 3.56 3.83 -8.58
C LYS A 538 5.06 3.67 -8.27
N ASP A 539 5.61 2.47 -8.43
CA ASP A 539 6.96 2.14 -8.02
C ASP A 539 7.95 2.15 -9.20
N GLN A 540 7.57 2.68 -10.37
CA GLN A 540 8.48 2.79 -11.50
C GLN A 540 9.26 4.12 -11.40
N PRO A 541 10.57 4.09 -11.13
CA PRO A 541 11.40 5.29 -11.03
C PRO A 541 11.48 6.03 -12.37
N ASN A 542 11.59 7.36 -12.34
CA ASN A 542 11.91 8.16 -13.53
C ASN A 542 13.16 7.58 -14.22
N ILE A 543 13.03 7.14 -15.46
CA ILE A 543 14.12 6.45 -16.17
C ILE A 543 15.10 7.48 -16.71
N ASN A 544 16.14 7.75 -15.94
CA ASN A 544 17.27 8.57 -16.32
C ASN A 544 18.59 7.75 -16.19
N GLY A 545 19.64 8.19 -16.88
CA GLY A 545 20.96 7.55 -16.73
C GLY A 545 21.02 6.09 -17.21
N ALA A 546 21.84 5.28 -16.54
CA ALA A 546 22.01 3.88 -16.88
C ALA A 546 20.76 3.08 -16.47
N PHE A 547 20.25 2.25 -17.38
CA PHE A 547 19.10 1.41 -17.07
C PHE A 547 19.09 0.11 -17.87
N ARG A 548 18.29 -0.85 -17.39
CA ARG A 548 17.87 -2.03 -18.13
C ARG A 548 16.35 -2.17 -18.06
N VAL A 549 15.76 -2.67 -19.14
CA VAL A 549 14.37 -3.08 -19.22
C VAL A 549 14.28 -4.50 -19.76
N ASP A 550 13.48 -5.31 -19.09
CA ASP A 550 13.18 -6.69 -19.46
C ASP A 550 11.68 -6.81 -19.79
N ALA A 551 11.37 -7.23 -21.02
CA ALA A 551 10.01 -7.33 -21.53
C ALA A 551 9.72 -8.72 -22.09
N LEU A 552 8.71 -9.42 -21.55
CA LEU A 552 8.21 -10.68 -22.12
C LEU A 552 7.09 -10.37 -23.13
N VAL A 553 7.31 -10.65 -24.41
CA VAL A 553 6.45 -10.13 -25.50
C VAL A 553 6.15 -11.17 -26.56
N ARG A 554 4.94 -11.12 -27.14
CA ARG A 554 4.53 -11.82 -28.37
C ARG A 554 3.98 -10.82 -29.39
N PHE A 555 4.42 -10.92 -30.64
CA PHE A 555 3.83 -10.18 -31.78
C PHE A 555 2.97 -11.15 -32.57
N ASP A 556 1.68 -10.87 -32.74
CA ASP A 556 0.71 -11.80 -33.36
C ASP A 556 0.45 -11.53 -34.83
N ASP A 557 0.65 -10.30 -35.31
CA ASP A 557 0.53 -9.94 -36.74
C ASP A 557 1.51 -8.80 -37.09
N LEU A 558 2.61 -9.13 -37.76
CA LEU A 558 3.64 -8.14 -38.13
C LEU A 558 3.24 -7.25 -39.31
N ASP A 559 2.36 -7.73 -40.18
CA ASP A 559 1.88 -7.00 -41.37
C ASP A 559 0.61 -6.18 -41.07
N GLY A 560 -0.10 -6.50 -39.99
CA GLY A 560 -1.36 -5.86 -39.57
C GLY A 560 -1.21 -4.48 -38.94
N GLY A 561 -0.01 -4.10 -38.48
CA GLY A 561 0.26 -2.82 -37.83
C GLY A 561 1.67 -2.31 -38.11
N ASN A 562 1.82 -1.00 -38.27
CA ASN A 562 3.10 -0.34 -38.53
C ASN A 562 3.67 0.23 -37.23
N TRP A 563 4.96 -0.01 -36.93
CA TRP A 563 5.64 0.53 -35.75
C TRP A 563 5.05 0.11 -34.39
N GLN A 564 4.62 -1.14 -34.29
CA GLN A 564 4.03 -1.71 -33.07
C GLN A 564 5.03 -1.63 -31.89
N ARG A 565 4.68 -0.92 -30.81
CA ARG A 565 5.56 -0.69 -29.65
C ARG A 565 5.41 -1.77 -28.59
N ILE A 566 6.52 -2.16 -27.97
CA ILE A 566 6.52 -2.86 -26.69
C ILE A 566 6.28 -1.82 -25.58
N PHE A 567 7.07 -0.75 -25.58
CA PHE A 567 6.86 0.44 -24.76
C PHE A 567 7.39 1.69 -25.47
N ASP A 568 6.89 2.86 -25.09
CA ASP A 568 7.26 4.19 -25.60
C ASP A 568 7.03 5.25 -24.51
N PHE A 569 8.08 5.58 -23.76
CA PHE A 569 8.00 6.48 -22.61
C PHE A 569 8.60 7.84 -22.96
N GLY A 570 7.85 8.93 -22.89
CA GLY A 570 8.33 10.25 -23.30
C GLY A 570 7.35 11.39 -22.99
N ASN A 571 7.48 12.50 -23.72
CA ASN A 571 6.62 13.68 -23.62
C ASN A 571 5.93 14.02 -24.95
N GLY A 572 5.66 13.00 -25.76
CA GLY A 572 5.10 13.12 -27.11
C GLY A 572 6.09 12.69 -28.21
N PRO A 573 5.72 12.82 -29.49
CA PRO A 573 6.57 12.37 -30.60
C PRO A 573 7.95 13.04 -30.58
N ALA A 574 9.00 12.22 -30.66
CA ALA A 574 10.40 12.64 -30.72
C ALA A 574 10.84 13.59 -29.60
N THR A 575 10.21 13.46 -28.42
CA THR A 575 10.43 14.33 -27.27
C THR A 575 10.80 13.48 -26.06
N ASN A 576 12.10 13.27 -25.86
CA ASN A 576 12.69 12.51 -24.75
C ASN A 576 12.20 11.05 -24.65
N ASN A 577 11.71 10.47 -25.74
CA ASN A 577 11.25 9.09 -25.79
C ASN A 577 12.35 8.08 -25.44
N ILE A 578 11.99 7.05 -24.68
CA ILE A 578 12.71 5.79 -24.56
C ILE A 578 11.75 4.73 -25.07
N LEU A 579 12.12 4.05 -26.16
CA LEU A 579 11.19 3.14 -26.82
C LEU A 579 11.85 1.83 -27.27
N LEU A 580 11.04 0.77 -27.27
CA LEU A 580 11.36 -0.53 -27.84
C LEU A 580 10.19 -1.00 -28.68
N GLY A 581 10.40 -1.37 -29.93
CA GLY A 581 9.30 -1.79 -30.80
C GLY A 581 9.70 -2.23 -32.20
N GLN A 582 8.71 -2.65 -32.99
CA GLN A 582 8.86 -3.05 -34.38
C GLN A 582 9.27 -1.86 -35.26
N VAL A 583 10.16 -2.09 -36.24
CA VAL A 583 10.47 -1.09 -37.28
C VAL A 583 9.53 -1.28 -38.47
N GLY A 584 8.64 -0.31 -38.68
CA GLY A 584 7.64 -0.38 -39.73
C GLY A 584 6.76 -1.64 -39.64
N ALA A 585 6.36 -2.20 -40.77
CA ALA A 585 5.79 -3.55 -40.88
C ALA A 585 6.91 -4.55 -41.25
N SER A 586 7.78 -4.86 -40.29
CA SER A 586 8.90 -5.80 -40.50
C SER A 586 9.16 -6.68 -39.27
N ASN A 587 10.09 -7.62 -39.38
CA ASN A 587 10.55 -8.44 -38.26
C ASN A 587 11.79 -7.87 -37.54
N THR A 588 12.06 -6.58 -37.74
CA THR A 588 13.17 -5.85 -37.11
C THR A 588 12.67 -5.20 -35.82
N ILE A 589 13.44 -5.35 -34.74
CA ILE A 589 13.19 -4.65 -33.48
C ILE A 589 14.14 -3.46 -33.34
N ARG A 590 13.64 -2.36 -32.80
CA ARG A 590 14.38 -1.13 -32.52
C ARG A 590 14.33 -0.82 -31.04
N PHE A 591 15.50 -0.53 -30.48
CA PHE A 591 15.64 0.19 -29.22
C PHE A 591 16.14 1.61 -29.50
N GLU A 592 15.42 2.64 -29.07
CA GLU A 592 15.77 4.04 -29.37
C GLU A 592 15.58 4.93 -28.13
N ILE A 593 16.56 5.82 -27.90
CA ILE A 593 16.58 6.80 -26.81
C ILE A 593 16.71 8.19 -27.43
N TYR A 594 15.84 9.11 -27.03
CA TYR A 594 15.87 10.52 -27.38
C TYR A 594 16.37 11.38 -26.21
N ASN A 595 17.16 12.39 -26.56
CA ASN A 595 17.54 13.51 -25.72
C ASN A 595 17.20 14.80 -26.49
N GLY A 596 16.05 15.40 -26.17
CA GLY A 596 15.44 16.43 -27.00
C GLY A 596 15.19 15.94 -28.44
N ALA A 597 15.65 16.69 -29.43
CA ALA A 597 15.51 16.37 -30.86
C ALA A 597 16.56 15.39 -31.41
N VAL A 598 17.46 14.89 -30.57
CA VAL A 598 18.56 13.98 -30.96
C VAL A 598 18.26 12.58 -30.42
N SER A 599 18.43 11.54 -31.24
CA SER A 599 18.24 10.15 -30.80
C SER A 599 19.44 9.25 -31.12
N SER A 600 19.60 8.18 -30.34
CA SER A 600 20.43 7.01 -30.66
C SER A 600 19.53 5.79 -30.79
N LEU A 601 19.73 4.99 -31.84
CA LEU A 601 18.88 3.83 -32.12
C LEU A 601 19.70 2.59 -32.50
N LEU A 602 19.23 1.43 -32.04
CA LEU A 602 19.75 0.10 -32.32
C LEU A 602 18.67 -0.73 -33.02
N ASP A 603 18.88 -1.01 -34.31
CA ASP A 603 18.03 -1.91 -35.10
C ASP A 603 18.64 -3.31 -35.16
N VAL A 604 17.87 -4.34 -34.79
CA VAL A 604 18.27 -5.74 -34.91
C VAL A 604 17.34 -6.48 -35.88
N PRO A 605 17.80 -6.73 -37.13
CA PRO A 605 16.98 -7.37 -38.15
C PRO A 605 16.65 -8.83 -37.81
N ASN A 606 15.45 -9.28 -38.18
CA ASN A 606 14.97 -10.66 -37.94
C ASN A 606 14.92 -11.09 -36.46
N ALA A 607 14.81 -10.14 -35.54
CA ALA A 607 14.71 -10.44 -34.11
C ALA A 607 13.30 -10.93 -33.71
N ILE A 608 12.27 -10.49 -34.43
CA ILE A 608 10.88 -10.81 -34.13
C ILE A 608 10.45 -12.04 -34.94
N VAL A 609 9.78 -12.99 -34.28
CA VAL A 609 9.11 -14.13 -34.93
C VAL A 609 7.63 -14.05 -34.55
N GLU A 610 6.76 -13.94 -35.54
CA GLU A 610 5.32 -13.84 -35.34
C GLU A 610 4.79 -15.07 -34.58
N GLY A 611 3.97 -14.82 -33.55
CA GLY A 611 3.42 -15.81 -32.63
C GLY A 611 4.41 -16.37 -31.59
N GLU A 612 5.68 -15.96 -31.59
CA GLU A 612 6.67 -16.37 -30.57
C GLU A 612 6.60 -15.44 -29.35
N THR A 613 6.40 -16.00 -28.16
CA THR A 613 6.67 -15.30 -26.90
C THR A 613 8.18 -15.34 -26.61
N ALA A 614 8.82 -14.18 -26.51
CA ALA A 614 10.24 -14.06 -26.22
C ALA A 614 10.52 -12.96 -25.19
N LEU A 615 11.57 -13.16 -24.38
CA LEU A 615 12.09 -12.14 -23.48
C LEU A 615 13.04 -11.22 -24.26
N PHE A 616 12.68 -9.95 -24.40
CA PHE A 616 13.55 -8.90 -24.93
C PHE A 616 14.12 -8.08 -23.77
N SER A 617 15.43 -7.96 -23.70
CA SER A 617 16.10 -7.11 -22.69
C SER A 617 16.84 -5.98 -23.39
N ALA A 618 16.46 -4.73 -23.15
CA ALA A 618 17.18 -3.56 -23.64
C ALA A 618 17.93 -2.90 -22.48
N SER A 619 19.18 -2.48 -22.70
CA SER A 619 19.97 -1.84 -21.65
C SER A 619 20.82 -0.70 -22.19
N VAL A 620 21.12 0.27 -21.36
CA VAL A 620 22.13 1.30 -21.59
C VAL A 620 22.92 1.51 -20.30
N ASN A 621 24.26 1.46 -20.36
CA ASN A 621 25.11 1.72 -19.19
C ASN A 621 25.40 3.23 -19.03
N ALA A 622 26.09 3.64 -17.96
CA ALA A 622 26.35 5.06 -17.71
C ALA A 622 27.25 5.71 -18.79
N ALA A 623 28.02 4.90 -19.51
CA ALA A 623 28.81 5.33 -20.66
C ALA A 623 27.98 5.49 -21.94
N GLY A 624 26.66 5.22 -21.93
CA GLY A 624 25.75 5.33 -23.07
C GLY A 624 25.80 4.13 -24.03
N PHE A 625 26.39 3.01 -23.62
CA PHE A 625 26.46 1.81 -24.47
C PHE A 625 25.13 1.06 -24.44
N MET A 626 24.40 1.07 -25.56
CA MET A 626 23.08 0.45 -25.70
C MET A 626 23.22 -1.01 -26.17
N SER A 627 22.52 -1.94 -25.53
CA SER A 627 22.52 -3.36 -25.87
C SER A 627 21.10 -3.93 -25.90
N LEU A 628 20.89 -4.96 -26.74
CA LEU A 628 19.63 -5.68 -26.85
C LEU A 628 19.87 -7.19 -26.80
N TYR A 629 19.07 -7.89 -26.00
CA TYR A 629 19.11 -9.33 -25.81
C TYR A 629 17.76 -9.96 -26.18
N LYS A 630 17.80 -11.22 -26.64
CA LYS A 630 16.61 -12.07 -26.80
C LYS A 630 16.84 -13.39 -26.07
N ASN A 631 15.97 -13.73 -25.12
CA ASN A 631 16.05 -14.93 -24.29
C ASN A 631 17.44 -15.09 -23.63
N GLY A 632 17.99 -13.98 -23.12
CA GLY A 632 19.30 -13.93 -22.45
C GLY A 632 20.53 -13.89 -23.38
N ALA A 633 20.37 -14.04 -24.69
CA ALA A 633 21.48 -13.94 -25.65
C ALA A 633 21.58 -12.52 -26.22
N LEU A 634 22.80 -11.95 -26.26
CA LEU A 634 23.06 -10.64 -26.88
C LEU A 634 22.80 -10.72 -28.40
N ILE A 635 21.88 -9.90 -28.90
CA ILE A 635 21.50 -9.85 -30.32
C ILE A 635 21.94 -8.56 -31.02
N GLY A 636 22.32 -7.52 -30.28
CA GLY A 636 22.93 -6.31 -30.84
C GLY A 636 23.41 -5.33 -29.77
N SER A 637 24.39 -4.50 -30.11
CA SER A 637 24.85 -3.39 -29.27
C SER A 637 25.48 -2.27 -30.08
N ILE A 638 25.41 -1.04 -29.57
CA ILE A 638 26.03 0.16 -30.14
C ILE A 638 26.44 1.15 -29.05
N GLN A 639 27.33 2.07 -29.40
CA GLN A 639 27.50 3.30 -28.63
C GLN A 639 26.34 4.26 -28.93
N GLY A 640 25.57 4.62 -27.92
CA GLY A 640 24.45 5.55 -27.99
C GLY A 640 24.54 6.64 -26.93
N ILE A 641 23.38 7.00 -26.36
CA ILE A 641 23.22 8.02 -25.32
C ILE A 641 22.45 7.44 -24.14
N VAL A 642 22.75 7.94 -22.93
CA VAL A 642 21.89 7.73 -21.77
C VAL A 642 20.65 8.62 -21.88
N PRO A 643 19.48 8.19 -21.39
CA PRO A 643 18.31 9.05 -21.32
C PRO A 643 18.59 10.24 -20.40
N PRO A 644 18.16 11.46 -20.79
CA PRO A 644 18.29 12.61 -19.94
C PRO A 644 17.37 12.46 -18.71
N ASP A 645 17.79 13.10 -17.62
CA ASP A 645 16.96 13.29 -16.43
C ASP A 645 15.89 14.34 -16.72
N VAL A 646 14.73 13.85 -17.13
CA VAL A 646 13.56 14.65 -17.50
C VAL A 646 12.33 13.88 -17.10
N ASP A 647 11.33 14.58 -16.57
CA ASP A 647 10.03 13.98 -16.30
C ASP A 647 9.40 13.53 -17.62
N ARG A 648 8.96 12.27 -17.67
CA ARG A 648 8.25 11.69 -18.81
C ARG A 648 6.82 11.45 -18.39
N ASN A 649 5.91 12.27 -18.92
CA ASN A 649 4.52 12.25 -18.52
C ASN A 649 3.67 11.25 -19.32
N LEU A 650 4.23 10.63 -20.38
CA LEU A 650 3.55 9.65 -21.22
C LEU A 650 4.35 8.34 -21.24
N GLU A 651 4.01 7.44 -20.32
CA GLU A 651 4.63 6.12 -20.15
C GLU A 651 3.76 5.02 -20.77
N LEU A 652 3.85 4.86 -22.09
CA LEU A 652 2.95 4.00 -22.85
C LEU A 652 3.52 2.58 -23.01
N VAL A 653 2.71 1.55 -22.75
CA VAL A 653 3.03 0.13 -23.01
C VAL A 653 2.08 -0.41 -24.07
N GLY A 654 2.60 -1.03 -25.13
CA GLY A 654 1.79 -1.49 -26.27
C GLY A 654 1.24 -0.37 -27.18
N TYR A 655 1.46 0.89 -26.83
CA TYR A 655 1.04 2.08 -27.57
C TYR A 655 2.24 2.98 -27.90
N SER A 656 2.06 3.94 -28.79
CA SER A 656 3.10 4.87 -29.21
C SER A 656 2.72 6.32 -28.95
N ASN A 657 3.75 7.14 -28.71
CA ASN A 657 3.65 8.58 -28.72
C ASN A 657 3.37 9.15 -30.13
N TRP A 658 3.50 8.37 -31.20
CA TRP A 658 3.18 8.79 -32.58
C TRP A 658 1.74 8.42 -32.96
N PRO A 659 0.92 9.37 -33.43
CA PRO A 659 -0.49 9.11 -33.75
C PRO A 659 -0.70 8.24 -35.00
N ASP A 660 0.31 8.13 -35.87
CA ASP A 660 0.26 7.31 -37.09
C ASP A 660 0.73 5.86 -36.86
N ASP A 661 1.28 5.56 -35.68
CA ASP A 661 1.77 4.23 -35.32
C ASP A 661 0.60 3.35 -34.83
N SER A 662 0.65 2.06 -35.15
CA SER A 662 -0.39 1.11 -34.73
C SER A 662 -0.12 0.61 -33.31
N PRO A 663 -1.15 0.42 -32.47
CA PRO A 663 -1.01 -0.34 -31.23
C PRO A 663 -0.46 -1.75 -31.52
N LEU A 664 0.21 -2.33 -30.53
CA LEU A 664 0.71 -3.69 -30.63
C LEU A 664 -0.43 -4.69 -30.88
N ILE A 665 -0.37 -5.38 -32.01
CA ILE A 665 -1.18 -6.54 -32.33
C ILE A 665 -0.42 -7.75 -31.78
N GLY A 666 -0.58 -7.98 -30.49
CA GLY A 666 0.20 -8.93 -29.73
C GLY A 666 0.00 -8.72 -28.23
N GLU A 667 0.98 -9.12 -27.44
CA GLU A 667 0.91 -9.13 -25.98
C GLU A 667 2.26 -8.73 -25.37
N VAL A 668 2.24 -7.80 -24.40
CA VAL A 668 3.35 -7.59 -23.46
C VAL A 668 2.91 -8.21 -22.13
N SER A 669 3.46 -9.38 -21.79
CA SER A 669 3.06 -10.16 -20.61
C SER A 669 3.83 -9.79 -19.34
N SER A 670 4.98 -9.11 -19.49
CA SER A 670 5.79 -8.60 -18.37
C SER A 670 6.66 -7.45 -18.85
N LEU A 671 6.84 -6.43 -18.01
CA LEU A 671 7.75 -5.31 -18.23
C LEU A 671 8.38 -4.92 -16.89
N VAL A 672 9.71 -4.98 -16.80
CA VAL A 672 10.46 -4.68 -15.58
C VAL A 672 11.59 -3.71 -15.92
N PHE A 673 11.73 -2.64 -15.16
CA PHE A 673 12.82 -1.66 -15.31
C PHE A 673 13.77 -1.74 -14.12
N THR A 674 15.03 -1.39 -14.37
CA THR A 674 16.09 -1.33 -13.37
C THR A 674 16.93 -0.09 -13.67
N GLY A 675 16.88 0.93 -12.82
CA GLY A 675 17.58 2.22 -12.98
C GLY A 675 18.79 2.38 -12.04
N ASN A 676 19.68 3.32 -12.37
CA ASN A 676 20.89 3.70 -11.61
C ASN A 676 21.81 2.54 -11.21
N VAL A 677 22.07 1.66 -12.19
CA VAL A 677 23.15 0.67 -12.06
C VAL A 677 24.18 0.99 -13.12
N ASP A 678 25.33 1.51 -12.70
CA ASP A 678 26.55 1.30 -13.45
C ASP A 678 26.74 -0.22 -13.48
N TYR A 679 26.27 -0.87 -14.55
CA TYR A 679 26.65 -2.25 -14.81
C TYR A 679 28.12 -2.22 -15.23
N PRO A 680 29.10 -2.66 -14.40
CA PRO A 680 30.09 -3.54 -15.00
C PRO A 680 29.29 -4.70 -15.61
N GLU A 681 29.77 -5.23 -16.72
CA GLU A 681 29.12 -6.27 -17.51
C GLU A 681 29.00 -7.64 -16.76
N SER A 682 28.82 -7.65 -15.41
CA SER A 682 28.93 -8.80 -14.51
C SER A 682 27.74 -9.09 -13.58
N ASP A 683 26.71 -8.24 -13.45
CA ASP A 683 25.58 -8.49 -12.52
C ASP A 683 24.50 -9.47 -13.04
N TYR A 684 24.94 -10.49 -13.77
CA TYR A 684 24.24 -11.76 -13.87
C TYR A 684 25.08 -12.82 -13.14
N THR A 685 24.88 -12.94 -11.83
CA THR A 685 24.92 -14.26 -11.22
C THR A 685 23.55 -14.57 -10.63
N PRO A 686 22.69 -15.31 -11.37
CA PRO A 686 21.67 -16.09 -10.72
C PRO A 686 22.36 -16.90 -9.62
N VAL A 687 21.81 -16.95 -8.40
CA VAL A 687 22.15 -18.06 -7.50
C VAL A 687 21.72 -19.31 -8.24
N PRO A 688 22.65 -20.17 -8.69
CA PRO A 688 22.27 -21.32 -9.49
C PRO A 688 21.48 -22.26 -8.59
N THR A 689 20.25 -22.59 -9.00
CA THR A 689 19.64 -23.82 -8.52
C THR A 689 20.46 -24.98 -9.11
N GLY A 690 20.94 -25.89 -8.26
CA GLY A 690 21.79 -27.01 -8.69
C GLY A 690 23.30 -26.83 -8.47
N LEU A 691 23.71 -26.20 -7.36
CA LEU A 691 25.09 -26.27 -6.88
C LEU A 691 25.32 -27.55 -6.06
N ASP A 692 26.59 -27.93 -5.91
CA ASP A 692 27.05 -29.02 -5.05
C ASP A 692 27.67 -28.48 -3.75
N PHE A 693 28.19 -27.24 -3.78
CA PHE A 693 28.71 -26.52 -2.61
C PHE A 693 28.58 -25.01 -2.79
N PHE A 694 28.29 -24.29 -1.71
CA PHE A 694 28.26 -22.83 -1.69
C PHE A 694 28.79 -22.27 -0.36
N ALA A 695 29.59 -21.21 -0.41
CA ALA A 695 30.03 -20.46 0.75
C ALA A 695 30.11 -18.96 0.45
N LYS A 696 29.61 -18.11 1.36
CA LYS A 696 29.79 -16.64 1.34
C LYS A 696 30.41 -16.19 2.65
N ALA A 697 31.53 -15.46 2.60
CA ALA A 697 32.20 -14.95 3.78
C ALA A 697 32.60 -13.48 3.60
N THR A 698 32.35 -12.64 4.60
CA THR A 698 32.94 -11.30 4.69
C THR A 698 34.16 -11.38 5.61
N VAL A 699 35.31 -11.02 5.06
CA VAL A 699 36.60 -11.25 5.71
C VAL A 699 37.46 -10.00 5.64
N HIS A 700 38.11 -9.69 6.75
CA HIS A 700 39.15 -8.68 6.88
C HIS A 700 40.48 -9.36 7.21
N PHE A 701 41.54 -9.09 6.44
CA PHE A 701 42.90 -9.58 6.72
C PHE A 701 43.79 -8.45 7.22
N ASP A 702 44.17 -8.48 8.51
CA ASP A 702 45.00 -7.45 9.14
C ASP A 702 46.46 -7.53 8.67
N ASN A 703 46.95 -8.75 8.40
CA ASN A 703 48.35 -8.97 8.03
C ASN A 703 48.52 -10.13 7.05
N LEU A 704 48.57 -9.81 5.76
CA LEU A 704 48.77 -10.81 4.69
C LEU A 704 50.19 -11.42 4.70
N ASN A 705 51.13 -10.85 5.46
CA ASN A 705 52.50 -11.39 5.59
C ASN A 705 52.77 -11.95 7.00
N GLY A 706 51.75 -12.04 7.86
CA GLY A 706 51.89 -12.34 9.29
C GLY A 706 51.94 -13.82 9.64
N GLY A 707 51.61 -14.71 8.71
CA GLY A 707 51.46 -16.15 8.93
C GLY A 707 51.39 -16.94 7.64
N GLY A 708 51.33 -18.27 7.77
CA GLY A 708 51.18 -19.24 6.69
C GLY A 708 49.79 -19.23 6.05
N TRP A 709 49.22 -20.41 5.76
CA TRP A 709 47.84 -20.55 5.26
C TRP A 709 46.82 -20.01 6.27
N GLN A 710 46.37 -18.78 6.10
CA GLN A 710 45.34 -18.17 6.93
C GLN A 710 43.96 -18.62 6.43
N ARG A 711 43.28 -19.49 7.18
CA ARG A 711 41.99 -20.08 6.79
C ARG A 711 40.84 -19.11 7.03
N VAL A 712 39.99 -18.91 6.02
CA VAL A 712 38.67 -18.29 6.20
C VAL A 712 37.72 -19.34 6.78
N PHE A 713 37.67 -20.50 6.12
CA PHE A 713 37.08 -21.72 6.65
C PHE A 713 37.85 -22.96 6.17
N ASP A 714 37.71 -24.04 6.92
CA ASP A 714 38.33 -25.34 6.68
C ASP A 714 37.39 -26.43 7.20
N TYR A 715 36.57 -27.01 6.31
CA TYR A 715 35.57 -28.02 6.64
C TYR A 715 36.08 -29.38 6.17
N GLY A 716 36.22 -30.36 7.05
CA GLY A 716 36.71 -31.69 6.67
C GLY A 716 36.78 -32.70 7.81
N ASP A 717 37.23 -33.92 7.52
CA ASP A 717 37.38 -34.99 8.51
C ASP A 717 38.83 -35.14 9.02
N GLY A 718 39.68 -34.20 8.65
CA GLY A 718 41.09 -34.11 9.03
C GLY A 718 41.96 -33.48 7.93
N PRO A 719 43.29 -33.44 8.14
CA PRO A 719 44.23 -32.98 7.13
C PRO A 719 44.07 -33.78 5.82
N ALA A 720 43.68 -33.12 4.73
CA ALA A 720 43.53 -33.68 3.38
C ALA A 720 42.46 -34.77 3.20
N THR A 721 41.54 -34.94 4.16
CA THR A 721 40.47 -35.96 4.09
C THR A 721 39.11 -35.28 4.01
N ASN A 722 38.36 -35.53 2.93
CA ASN A 722 37.01 -34.98 2.67
C ASN A 722 36.93 -33.47 2.98
N ASN A 723 37.91 -32.70 2.54
CA ASN A 723 38.09 -31.32 2.99
C ASN A 723 37.69 -30.31 1.93
N ILE A 724 36.93 -29.27 2.27
CA ILE A 724 36.64 -28.08 1.46
C ILE A 724 37.06 -26.84 2.24
N LEU A 725 37.81 -25.94 1.59
CA LEU A 725 38.41 -24.80 2.28
C LEU A 725 38.50 -23.54 1.41
N LEU A 726 38.48 -22.39 2.09
CA LEU A 726 38.81 -21.07 1.54
C LEU A 726 39.92 -20.45 2.39
N THR A 727 41.02 -20.05 1.76
CA THR A 727 42.21 -19.61 2.50
C THR A 727 43.05 -18.61 1.74
N GLN A 728 43.81 -17.78 2.46
CA GLN A 728 44.97 -17.13 1.90
C GLN A 728 46.06 -18.16 1.58
N ALA A 729 46.59 -18.13 0.35
CA ALA A 729 47.64 -19.05 -0.04
C ALA A 729 49.01 -18.67 0.53
N PHE A 730 49.50 -19.44 1.51
CA PHE A 730 50.83 -19.45 2.18
C PHE A 730 51.41 -18.09 2.67
N SER A 731 51.53 -17.09 1.81
CA SER A 731 51.88 -15.70 2.12
C SER A 731 51.61 -14.83 0.89
N GLY A 732 51.01 -13.64 1.07
CA GLY A 732 50.74 -12.69 -0.02
C GLY A 732 49.26 -12.52 -0.36
N ASN A 733 48.96 -11.98 -1.54
CA ASN A 733 47.61 -11.53 -1.89
C ASN A 733 46.75 -12.55 -2.65
N THR A 734 47.09 -13.84 -2.58
CA THR A 734 46.39 -14.90 -3.31
C THR A 734 45.30 -15.52 -2.44
N LEU A 735 44.08 -15.60 -2.96
CA LEU A 735 42.98 -16.35 -2.35
C LEU A 735 42.86 -17.72 -3.03
N ARG A 736 42.75 -18.78 -2.24
CA ARG A 736 42.58 -20.17 -2.68
C ARG A 736 41.23 -20.70 -2.24
N PHE A 737 40.50 -21.27 -3.18
CA PHE A 737 39.38 -22.18 -2.93
C PHE A 737 39.75 -23.59 -3.38
N SER A 738 39.61 -24.58 -2.52
CA SER A 738 39.93 -25.96 -2.88
C SER A 738 39.08 -27.00 -2.16
N PHE A 739 39.02 -28.20 -2.74
CA PHE A 739 38.52 -29.39 -2.06
C PHE A 739 39.39 -30.63 -2.32
N TRP A 740 39.28 -31.63 -1.45
CA TRP A 740 40.00 -32.90 -1.53
C TRP A 740 39.05 -34.04 -1.88
N LYS A 741 39.41 -34.83 -2.89
CA LYS A 741 38.77 -36.11 -3.23
C LYS A 741 39.81 -37.17 -3.54
N ASP A 742 39.66 -38.37 -2.99
CA ASP A 742 40.56 -39.50 -3.25
C ASP A 742 42.06 -39.14 -3.07
N ASP A 743 42.39 -38.39 -2.01
CA ASP A 743 43.74 -37.86 -1.71
C ASP A 743 44.31 -36.87 -2.76
N VAL A 744 43.46 -36.29 -3.61
CA VAL A 744 43.82 -35.27 -4.61
C VAL A 744 43.15 -33.93 -4.27
N GLU A 745 43.94 -32.86 -4.19
CA GLU A 745 43.44 -31.49 -4.03
C GLU A 745 43.06 -30.89 -5.39
N HIS A 746 41.83 -30.40 -5.51
CA HIS A 746 41.33 -29.62 -6.64
C HIS A 746 41.34 -28.14 -6.26
N ILE A 747 42.14 -27.34 -6.97
CA ILE A 747 42.56 -26.00 -6.50
C ILE A 747 42.16 -24.91 -7.51
N LEU A 748 41.56 -23.84 -6.99
CA LEU A 748 41.40 -22.54 -7.64
C LEU A 748 42.20 -21.47 -6.87
N ASP A 749 43.32 -21.02 -7.44
CA ASP A 749 44.11 -19.91 -6.91
C ASP A 749 43.83 -18.62 -7.70
N VAL A 750 43.55 -17.52 -6.99
CA VAL A 750 43.33 -16.20 -7.58
C VAL A 750 44.37 -15.21 -7.03
N PRO A 751 45.50 -15.01 -7.74
CA PRO A 751 46.53 -14.05 -7.34
C PRO A 751 46.00 -12.63 -7.36
N GLY A 752 46.30 -11.83 -6.34
CA GLY A 752 45.86 -10.43 -6.26
C GLY A 752 44.47 -10.21 -5.67
N ALA A 753 43.74 -11.27 -5.30
CA ALA A 753 42.40 -11.17 -4.75
C ALA A 753 42.33 -10.44 -3.39
N LEU A 754 43.39 -10.50 -2.58
CA LEU A 754 43.40 -9.95 -1.23
C LEU A 754 44.14 -8.61 -1.14
N VAL A 755 43.55 -7.62 -0.46
CA VAL A 755 44.24 -6.39 -0.05
C VAL A 755 44.30 -6.34 1.48
N GLN A 756 45.46 -6.02 2.04
CA GLN A 756 45.64 -5.97 3.49
C GLN A 756 44.87 -4.78 4.07
N GLY A 757 44.11 -5.00 5.13
CA GLY A 757 43.27 -3.96 5.76
C GLY A 757 41.95 -3.69 5.01
N GLU A 758 41.64 -4.46 3.96
CA GLU A 758 40.37 -4.41 3.25
C GLU A 758 39.41 -5.45 3.83
N SER A 759 38.18 -5.02 4.11
CA SER A 759 37.05 -5.92 4.33
C SER A 759 36.39 -6.23 3.00
N ALA A 760 36.39 -7.49 2.59
CA ALA A 760 35.81 -7.91 1.31
C ALA A 760 34.88 -9.11 1.49
N SER A 761 33.82 -9.17 0.68
CA SER A 761 32.93 -10.32 0.59
C SER A 761 33.45 -11.29 -0.45
N PHE A 762 33.58 -12.56 -0.10
CA PHE A 762 33.99 -13.62 -1.00
C PHE A 762 32.89 -14.67 -1.13
N ILE A 763 32.60 -15.10 -2.36
CA ILE A 763 31.73 -16.25 -2.63
C ILE A 763 32.58 -17.36 -3.25
N ALA A 764 32.50 -18.57 -2.69
CA ALA A 764 33.11 -19.77 -3.24
C ALA A 764 31.99 -20.78 -3.55
N GLN A 765 31.96 -21.32 -4.77
CA GLN A 765 30.92 -22.28 -5.15
C GLN A 765 31.45 -23.39 -6.06
N ILE A 766 30.76 -24.54 -6.01
CA ILE A 766 30.99 -25.69 -6.87
C ILE A 766 29.67 -26.05 -7.54
N THR A 767 29.64 -26.06 -8.86
CA THR A 767 28.47 -26.49 -9.65
C THR A 767 28.36 -28.01 -9.69
N GLN A 768 27.16 -28.56 -9.98
CA GLN A 768 26.95 -30.00 -10.15
C GLN A 768 27.77 -30.66 -11.28
N ASP A 769 28.34 -29.88 -12.21
CA ASP A 769 29.27 -30.38 -13.22
C ASP A 769 30.75 -30.23 -12.82
N GLY A 770 31.06 -29.75 -11.61
CA GLY A 770 32.40 -29.70 -11.03
C GLY A 770 33.19 -28.42 -11.32
N LEU A 771 32.54 -27.32 -11.67
CA LEU A 771 33.19 -26.01 -11.84
C LEU A 771 33.35 -25.32 -10.49
N LEU A 772 34.59 -25.09 -10.06
CA LEU A 772 34.89 -24.24 -8.90
C LEU A 772 34.89 -22.78 -9.35
N GLN A 773 34.25 -21.90 -8.59
CA GLN A 773 34.22 -20.46 -8.87
C GLN A 773 34.47 -19.65 -7.60
N LEU A 774 35.16 -18.51 -7.76
CA LEU A 774 35.41 -17.53 -6.71
C LEU A 774 34.94 -16.16 -7.15
N PHE A 775 34.22 -15.47 -6.28
CA PHE A 775 33.79 -14.09 -6.45
C PHE A 775 34.32 -13.20 -5.33
N LYS A 776 34.57 -11.93 -5.63
CA LYS A 776 34.89 -10.87 -4.66
C LYS A 776 33.94 -9.71 -4.86
N ASN A 777 33.22 -9.30 -3.81
CA ASN A 777 32.24 -8.20 -3.81
C ASN A 777 31.20 -8.30 -4.96
N GLY A 778 30.86 -9.53 -5.38
CA GLY A 778 29.92 -9.80 -6.48
C GLY A 778 30.60 -10.21 -7.80
N ASP A 779 31.85 -9.80 -8.04
CA ASP A 779 32.55 -10.05 -9.30
C ASP A 779 33.21 -11.44 -9.35
N LEU A 780 33.07 -12.17 -10.45
CA LEU A 780 33.80 -13.43 -10.68
C LEU A 780 35.30 -13.16 -10.84
N ILE A 781 36.09 -13.52 -9.83
CA ILE A 781 37.54 -13.31 -9.81
C ILE A 781 38.33 -14.54 -10.24
N GLY A 782 37.71 -15.73 -10.30
CA GLY A 782 38.36 -16.94 -10.82
C GLY A 782 37.41 -18.12 -10.96
N ASN A 783 37.76 -19.05 -11.85
CA ASN A 783 37.08 -20.34 -11.96
C ASN A 783 38.02 -21.43 -12.53
N VAL A 784 37.75 -22.70 -12.20
CA VAL A 784 38.48 -23.85 -12.73
C VAL A 784 37.60 -25.10 -12.73
N GLN A 785 37.69 -25.89 -13.80
CA GLN A 785 36.95 -27.14 -13.92
C GLN A 785 37.67 -28.27 -13.17
N ALA A 786 37.03 -28.85 -12.16
CA ALA A 786 37.44 -30.12 -11.58
C ALA A 786 36.83 -31.30 -12.36
N PRO A 787 37.56 -32.43 -12.47
CA PRO A 787 37.06 -33.64 -13.12
C PRO A 787 36.06 -34.44 -12.27
N THR A 788 35.88 -34.05 -11.00
CA THR A 788 35.07 -34.74 -9.99
C THR A 788 34.40 -33.73 -9.07
N LEU A 789 33.34 -34.14 -8.36
CA LEU A 789 32.68 -33.39 -7.29
C LEU A 789 33.25 -33.72 -5.90
N PRO A 790 33.14 -32.87 -4.88
CA PRO A 790 33.34 -33.24 -3.48
C PRO A 790 32.54 -34.48 -3.05
N ASP A 791 32.87 -35.06 -1.90
CA ASP A 791 32.05 -36.13 -1.32
C ASP A 791 30.81 -35.55 -0.63
N ASP A 792 29.65 -36.13 -0.94
CA ASP A 792 28.34 -35.88 -0.30
C ASP A 792 28.26 -36.66 1.03
N ALA A 793 29.12 -36.27 1.97
CA ALA A 793 29.22 -36.87 3.30
C ALA A 793 29.44 -35.78 4.34
N ASP A 794 28.72 -35.88 5.47
CA ASP A 794 28.84 -34.94 6.60
C ASP A 794 30.29 -34.84 7.08
N ARG A 795 30.83 -33.61 7.07
CA ARG A 795 32.17 -33.30 7.56
C ARG A 795 32.14 -33.05 9.07
N THR A 796 33.06 -33.70 9.78
CA THR A 796 33.09 -33.71 11.25
C THR A 796 33.74 -32.49 11.88
N ASN A 797 34.73 -31.87 11.22
CA ASN A 797 35.36 -30.63 11.69
C ASN A 797 34.95 -29.46 10.79
N LYS A 798 34.22 -28.50 11.35
CA LYS A 798 33.76 -27.29 10.67
C LYS A 798 34.44 -26.07 11.27
N LEU A 799 35.65 -25.77 10.79
CA LEU A 799 36.50 -24.75 11.38
C LEU A 799 36.37 -23.43 10.61
N ILE A 800 36.26 -22.32 11.35
CA ILE A 800 36.22 -20.94 10.83
C ILE A 800 37.40 -20.19 11.46
N ALA A 801 38.10 -19.37 10.66
CA ALA A 801 39.29 -18.63 11.09
C ALA A 801 40.42 -19.52 11.69
N SER A 802 40.30 -20.84 11.53
CA SER A 802 41.13 -21.89 12.13
C SER A 802 41.25 -23.07 11.14
N SER A 803 42.21 -23.96 11.37
CA SER A 803 42.63 -24.98 10.39
C SER A 803 42.55 -26.39 10.96
N ASN A 804 42.24 -27.36 10.08
CA ASN A 804 42.39 -28.78 10.38
C ASN A 804 43.87 -29.21 10.41
N TRP A 805 44.81 -28.33 10.02
CA TRP A 805 46.26 -28.54 10.10
C TRP A 805 46.87 -27.75 11.25
N ASP A 806 47.47 -28.47 12.21
CA ASP A 806 48.15 -27.88 13.38
C ASP A 806 49.29 -26.91 13.04
N ALA A 807 49.81 -26.95 11.81
CA ALA A 807 50.92 -26.10 11.36
C ALA A 807 50.47 -24.76 10.75
N ASP A 808 49.17 -24.58 10.52
CA ASP A 808 48.63 -23.36 9.91
C ASP A 808 48.46 -22.24 10.93
N THR A 809 48.56 -20.99 10.45
CA THR A 809 48.34 -19.83 11.30
C THR A 809 46.84 -19.52 11.33
N PRO A 810 46.22 -19.34 12.51
CA PRO A 810 44.87 -18.80 12.60
C PRO A 810 44.77 -17.48 11.84
N LEU A 811 43.58 -17.14 11.36
CA LEU A 811 43.37 -15.89 10.62
C LEU A 811 43.86 -14.69 11.45
N ILE A 812 44.77 -13.90 10.91
CA ILE A 812 45.22 -12.63 11.48
C ILE A 812 44.35 -11.54 10.84
N GLY A 813 43.17 -11.35 11.45
CA GLY A 813 42.06 -10.59 10.90
C GLY A 813 40.74 -11.04 11.52
N ALA A 814 39.63 -10.80 10.83
CA ALA A 814 38.30 -11.18 11.29
C ALA A 814 37.47 -11.76 10.14
N VAL A 815 36.73 -12.84 10.42
CA VAL A 815 35.57 -13.23 9.61
C VAL A 815 34.35 -12.60 10.29
N THR A 816 33.77 -11.59 9.65
CA THR A 816 32.67 -10.78 10.25
C THR A 816 31.29 -11.32 9.89
N ALA A 817 31.19 -12.08 8.80
CA ALA A 817 30.01 -12.83 8.41
C ALA A 817 30.44 -14.07 7.63
N ILE A 818 29.80 -15.22 7.85
CA ILE A 818 30.05 -16.42 7.05
C ILE A 818 28.82 -17.30 6.96
N LEU A 819 28.64 -17.88 5.78
CA LEU A 819 27.54 -18.74 5.39
C LEU A 819 28.11 -19.88 4.54
N ILE A 820 27.80 -21.13 4.86
CA ILE A 820 28.27 -22.30 4.11
C ILE A 820 27.11 -23.30 3.97
N ASP A 821 26.81 -23.70 2.74
CA ASP A 821 25.92 -24.82 2.36
C ASP A 821 26.77 -25.92 1.71
N GLU A 822 26.96 -27.02 2.45
CA GLU A 822 27.85 -28.11 2.04
C GLU A 822 27.27 -29.04 0.98
N ASN A 823 25.96 -28.99 0.74
CA ASN A 823 25.25 -29.95 -0.12
C ASN A 823 24.49 -29.27 -1.27
N GLY A 824 24.56 -27.94 -1.39
CA GLY A 824 23.80 -27.17 -2.38
C GLY A 824 22.27 -27.37 -2.32
N THR A 825 21.77 -27.94 -1.21
CA THR A 825 20.38 -28.29 -0.98
C THR A 825 19.68 -27.40 0.04
N ASN A 826 20.42 -26.50 0.72
CA ASN A 826 19.85 -25.65 1.76
C ASN A 826 20.06 -24.17 1.45
N PRO A 827 19.01 -23.42 1.06
CA PRO A 827 19.09 -21.98 1.05
C PRO A 827 19.46 -21.50 2.47
N ILE A 828 20.48 -20.63 2.53
CA ILE A 828 20.76 -19.58 3.52
C ILE A 828 19.87 -19.63 4.79
N PRO A 829 20.39 -19.52 6.04
CA PRO A 829 19.61 -19.00 7.14
C PRO A 829 19.34 -17.50 6.88
N THR A 830 18.47 -17.23 5.92
CA THR A 830 17.44 -16.21 6.11
C THR A 830 16.66 -16.68 7.32
N GLY A 831 16.64 -15.89 8.39
CA GLY A 831 15.71 -16.19 9.45
C GLY A 831 16.23 -15.94 10.84
N LEU A 832 16.33 -14.66 11.21
CA LEU A 832 15.81 -14.31 12.50
C LEU A 832 14.28 -14.30 12.38
N VAL A 833 13.58 -14.91 13.32
CA VAL A 833 12.13 -14.74 13.51
C VAL A 833 11.85 -13.75 14.64
N PHE A 834 12.89 -13.31 15.36
CA PHE A 834 12.81 -12.29 16.39
C PHE A 834 14.21 -11.74 16.69
N PHE A 835 14.28 -10.42 16.89
CA PHE A 835 15.45 -9.68 17.33
C PHE A 835 15.04 -8.59 18.31
N ALA A 836 15.78 -8.42 19.41
CA ALA A 836 15.65 -7.28 20.29
C ALA A 836 17.00 -6.88 20.89
N GLU A 837 17.27 -5.59 20.99
CA GLU A 837 18.43 -5.05 21.68
C GLU A 837 18.00 -3.91 22.60
N ALA A 838 18.28 -4.03 23.90
CA ALA A 838 17.84 -3.08 24.92
C ALA A 838 19.00 -2.69 25.84
N THR A 839 19.22 -1.38 26.01
CA THR A 839 20.09 -0.85 27.07
C THR A 839 19.25 -0.52 28.29
N VAL A 840 19.56 -1.14 29.42
CA VAL A 840 18.75 -1.08 30.64
C VAL A 840 19.62 -0.89 31.88
N ARG A 841 19.12 -0.11 32.85
CA ARG A 841 19.67 0.02 34.21
C ARG A 841 18.65 -0.50 35.20
N PHE A 842 19.06 -1.42 36.07
CA PHE A 842 18.24 -1.89 37.21
C PHE A 842 18.66 -1.13 38.46
N ASP A 843 17.76 -0.35 39.06
CA ASP A 843 18.07 0.52 40.22
C ASP A 843 17.86 -0.17 41.57
N ASP A 844 16.97 -1.17 41.63
CA ASP A 844 16.81 -2.01 42.81
C ASP A 844 16.48 -3.43 42.38
N ILE A 845 17.51 -4.29 42.31
CA ILE A 845 17.33 -5.69 41.95
C ILE A 845 16.68 -6.51 43.08
N SER A 846 16.53 -5.94 44.27
CA SER A 846 15.99 -6.58 45.48
C SER A 846 14.51 -6.29 45.74
N ALA A 847 13.95 -5.23 45.12
CA ALA A 847 12.60 -4.74 45.36
C ALA A 847 11.48 -5.46 44.59
N GLY A 848 11.78 -6.46 43.76
CA GLY A 848 10.78 -7.18 42.97
C GLY A 848 11.13 -8.64 42.74
N THR A 849 10.10 -9.50 42.73
CA THR A 849 10.26 -10.90 42.34
C THR A 849 10.45 -11.06 40.83
N TRP A 850 9.95 -10.15 40.00
CA TRP A 850 10.15 -10.16 38.55
C TRP A 850 10.09 -8.71 38.04
N GLN A 851 11.08 -8.26 37.26
CA GLN A 851 11.10 -6.92 36.63
C GLN A 851 11.22 -7.06 35.11
N ARG A 852 10.32 -6.41 34.36
CA ARG A 852 10.23 -6.53 32.89
C ARG A 852 11.12 -5.51 32.18
N VAL A 853 11.96 -5.97 31.25
CA VAL A 853 12.60 -5.08 30.27
C VAL A 853 11.63 -4.84 29.12
N PHE A 854 11.09 -5.93 28.54
CA PHE A 854 9.95 -5.91 27.63
C PHE A 854 9.07 -7.16 27.78
N ASP A 855 7.79 -7.03 27.42
CA ASP A 855 6.79 -8.12 27.43
C ASP A 855 5.82 -7.89 26.24
N TYR A 856 6.01 -8.65 25.16
CA TYR A 856 5.24 -8.51 23.91
C TYR A 856 4.32 -9.71 23.75
N GLY A 857 3.00 -9.53 23.69
CA GLY A 857 2.07 -10.65 23.47
C GLY A 857 0.59 -10.39 23.75
N ASN A 858 -0.21 -11.47 23.82
CA ASN A 858 -1.68 -11.44 23.81
C ASN A 858 -2.31 -11.60 25.21
N GLY A 859 -1.54 -11.37 26.28
CA GLY A 859 -1.97 -11.47 27.67
C GLY A 859 -1.17 -12.49 28.49
N PRO A 860 -1.58 -12.80 29.74
CA PRO A 860 -0.85 -13.73 30.58
C PRO A 860 -0.96 -15.17 30.04
N ALA A 861 0.15 -15.69 29.50
CA ALA A 861 0.36 -17.06 29.00
C ALA A 861 -0.14 -17.41 27.58
N SER A 862 -0.41 -16.42 26.73
CA SER A 862 -0.73 -16.61 25.29
C SER A 862 0.29 -15.90 24.38
N ASN A 863 1.22 -16.67 23.79
CA ASN A 863 2.11 -16.25 22.70
C ASN A 863 3.04 -15.04 22.99
N ASN A 864 3.47 -14.84 24.25
CA ASN A 864 4.37 -13.75 24.60
C ASN A 864 5.83 -14.01 24.17
N ILE A 865 6.59 -12.95 23.95
CA ILE A 865 8.06 -12.91 23.92
C ILE A 865 8.51 -11.89 24.96
N MET A 866 9.43 -12.25 25.85
CA MET A 866 9.83 -11.38 26.95
C MET A 866 11.31 -11.46 27.29
N LEU A 867 11.83 -10.34 27.80
CA LEU A 867 13.12 -10.21 28.47
C LEU A 867 12.89 -9.65 29.87
N THR A 868 13.30 -10.37 30.91
CA THR A 868 12.91 -10.07 32.29
C THR A 868 13.95 -10.51 33.31
N GLN A 869 14.14 -9.71 34.36
CA GLN A 869 14.79 -10.15 35.60
C GLN A 869 13.86 -11.11 36.35
N VAL A 870 14.39 -12.24 36.80
CA VAL A 870 13.67 -13.20 37.66
C VAL A 870 14.07 -13.05 39.13
N GLY A 871 13.28 -13.64 40.03
CA GLY A 871 13.24 -13.27 41.46
C GLY A 871 14.42 -13.63 42.35
N ASP A 872 15.50 -14.16 41.77
CA ASP A 872 16.78 -14.29 42.47
C ASP A 872 17.63 -13.00 42.40
N GLY A 873 17.14 -11.97 41.71
CA GLY A 873 17.74 -10.65 41.62
C GLY A 873 18.74 -10.50 40.47
N THR A 874 19.41 -11.57 40.06
CA THR A 874 20.61 -11.48 39.20
C THR A 874 20.47 -12.21 37.87
N THR A 875 19.44 -13.02 37.71
CA THR A 875 19.19 -13.80 36.50
C THR A 875 18.37 -13.02 35.49
N MET A 876 18.84 -12.99 34.24
CA MET A 876 18.10 -12.47 33.09
C MET A 876 17.45 -13.64 32.34
N ARG A 877 16.15 -13.57 32.12
CA ARG A 877 15.38 -14.53 31.33
C ARG A 877 15.03 -13.94 29.98
N PHE A 878 15.35 -14.67 28.93
CA PHE A 878 14.76 -14.50 27.60
C PHE A 878 13.83 -15.68 27.29
N SER A 879 12.58 -15.44 26.92
CA SER A 879 11.62 -16.52 26.71
C SER A 879 10.51 -16.18 25.73
N PHE A 880 9.92 -17.20 25.12
CA PHE A 880 8.70 -17.08 24.32
C PHE A 880 7.72 -18.23 24.58
N TRP A 881 6.43 -18.01 24.28
CA TRP A 881 5.39 -19.04 24.35
C TRP A 881 5.03 -19.58 22.97
N LYS A 882 4.80 -20.89 22.89
CA LYS A 882 4.17 -21.55 21.74
C LYS A 882 3.24 -22.66 22.20
N GLY A 883 1.98 -22.67 21.73
CA GLY A 883 1.02 -23.72 22.08
C GLY A 883 0.82 -23.90 23.59
N GLY A 884 0.91 -22.80 24.36
CA GLY A 884 0.81 -22.80 25.82
C GLY A 884 2.07 -23.26 26.58
N VAL A 885 3.18 -23.53 25.89
CA VAL A 885 4.47 -23.92 26.49
C VAL A 885 5.45 -22.74 26.46
N GLU A 886 6.06 -22.41 27.60
CA GLU A 886 7.12 -21.39 27.71
C GLU A 886 8.49 -22.02 27.40
N HIS A 887 9.21 -21.45 26.45
CA HIS A 887 10.60 -21.77 26.12
C HIS A 887 11.51 -20.74 26.78
N ILE A 888 12.43 -21.18 27.65
CA ILE A 888 13.12 -20.33 28.62
C ILE A 888 14.64 -20.43 28.48
N LEU A 889 15.31 -19.31 28.24
CA LEU A 889 16.75 -19.13 28.37
C LEU A 889 17.06 -18.23 29.57
N ASP A 890 17.50 -18.84 30.67
CA ASP A 890 17.88 -18.15 31.91
C ASP A 890 19.40 -18.03 32.05
N ILE A 891 19.90 -16.80 32.20
CA ILE A 891 21.32 -16.51 32.41
C ILE A 891 21.55 -15.95 33.81
N ALA A 892 22.11 -16.77 34.69
CA ALA A 892 22.43 -16.38 36.06
C ALA A 892 23.56 -15.34 36.11
N GLN A 893 23.51 -14.42 37.09
CA GLN A 893 24.52 -13.36 37.27
C GLN A 893 24.66 -12.43 36.05
N ALA A 894 23.63 -12.33 35.20
CA ALA A 894 23.62 -11.45 34.05
C ALA A 894 23.45 -9.98 34.45
N ILE A 895 22.75 -9.69 35.56
CA ILE A 895 22.31 -8.35 35.94
C ILE A 895 23.24 -7.72 36.98
N GLU A 896 23.56 -6.43 36.78
CA GLU A 896 24.36 -5.62 37.70
C GLU A 896 23.56 -4.38 38.12
N GLU A 897 23.23 -4.30 39.40
CA GLU A 897 22.48 -3.18 39.99
C GLU A 897 23.21 -1.85 39.79
N GLY A 898 22.47 -0.81 39.40
CA GLY A 898 22.94 0.54 39.16
C GLY A 898 23.80 0.72 37.90
N LYS A 899 24.02 -0.33 37.09
CA LYS A 899 24.78 -0.23 35.84
C LYS A 899 23.89 -0.28 34.61
N GLN A 900 24.22 0.54 33.62
CA GLN A 900 23.67 0.41 32.28
C GLN A 900 24.30 -0.79 31.58
N VAL A 901 23.47 -1.67 31.06
CA VAL A 901 23.91 -2.88 30.35
C VAL A 901 23.06 -3.05 29.11
N THR A 902 23.70 -3.35 27.97
CA THR A 902 23.01 -3.66 26.72
C THR A 902 22.82 -5.16 26.60
N TYR A 903 21.56 -5.60 26.48
CA TYR A 903 21.20 -6.98 26.21
C TYR A 903 20.67 -7.11 24.80
N ARG A 904 21.14 -8.13 24.07
CA ARG A 904 20.60 -8.49 22.76
C ARG A 904 20.03 -9.89 22.79
N ALA A 905 18.75 -10.05 22.47
CA ALA A 905 18.05 -11.31 22.39
C ALA A 905 17.64 -11.60 20.94
N GLN A 906 17.80 -12.84 20.49
CA GLN A 906 17.45 -13.23 19.13
C GLN A 906 16.91 -14.66 19.06
N ILE A 907 16.06 -14.94 18.06
CA ILE A 907 15.55 -16.28 17.76
C ILE A 907 15.70 -16.54 16.27
N THR A 908 16.31 -17.67 15.90
CA THR A 908 16.43 -18.08 14.50
C THR A 908 15.19 -18.83 14.00
N THR A 909 15.01 -18.96 12.68
CA THR A 909 13.95 -19.78 12.04
C THR A 909 13.97 -21.25 12.44
N ASN A 910 15.11 -21.74 12.94
CA ASN A 910 15.25 -23.10 13.45
C ASN A 910 14.93 -23.21 14.95
N GLY A 911 14.61 -22.09 15.61
CA GLY A 911 14.27 -22.04 17.03
C GLY A 911 15.45 -21.94 17.98
N LEU A 912 16.63 -21.54 17.49
CA LEU A 912 17.78 -21.24 18.36
C LEU A 912 17.57 -19.87 19.01
N MET A 913 17.47 -19.85 20.33
CA MET A 913 17.45 -18.63 21.15
C MET A 913 18.87 -18.26 21.56
N SER A 914 19.30 -17.01 21.40
CA SER A 914 20.59 -16.52 21.91
C SER A 914 20.41 -15.22 22.69
N LEU A 915 21.17 -15.05 23.77
CA LEU A 915 21.24 -13.82 24.55
C LEU A 915 22.70 -13.32 24.63
N TYR A 916 22.89 -12.03 24.40
CA TYR A 916 24.18 -11.34 24.49
C TYR A 916 24.12 -10.23 25.55
N LYS A 917 25.26 -9.95 26.16
CA LYS A 917 25.48 -8.84 27.09
C LYS A 917 26.67 -8.03 26.60
N ASN A 918 26.45 -6.74 26.32
CA ASN A 918 27.47 -5.82 25.79
C ASN A 918 28.23 -6.41 24.57
N GLY A 919 27.49 -7.05 23.65
CA GLY A 919 28.04 -7.67 22.44
C GLY A 919 28.60 -9.08 22.60
N GLU A 920 28.84 -9.55 23.83
CA GLU A 920 29.34 -10.90 24.10
C GLU A 920 28.19 -11.90 24.27
N LEU A 921 28.30 -13.08 23.65
CA LEU A 921 27.29 -14.15 23.79
C LEU A 921 27.34 -14.72 25.20
N ILE A 922 26.22 -14.64 25.93
CA ILE A 922 26.13 -15.11 27.32
C ILE A 922 25.28 -16.38 27.48
N GLY A 923 24.53 -16.78 26.46
CA GLY A 923 23.93 -18.12 26.42
C GLY A 923 23.03 -18.37 25.22
N GLU A 924 22.76 -19.66 24.97
CA GLU A 924 21.93 -20.14 23.87
C GLU A 924 21.08 -21.34 24.28
N LEU A 925 19.93 -21.52 23.61
CA LEU A 925 19.06 -22.67 23.79
C LEU A 925 18.35 -23.04 22.47
N GLU A 926 18.43 -24.31 22.08
CA GLU A 926 17.63 -24.87 20.98
C GLU A 926 16.21 -25.18 21.47
N ALA A 927 15.25 -24.32 21.12
CA ALA A 927 13.85 -24.52 21.49
C ALA A 927 13.13 -25.57 20.63
N ALA A 928 13.76 -26.02 19.53
CA ALA A 928 13.19 -26.92 18.51
C ALA A 928 11.91 -26.40 17.85
N THR A 929 11.60 -25.11 18.05
CA THR A 929 10.43 -24.42 17.52
C THR A 929 10.64 -22.91 17.57
N THR A 930 9.88 -22.15 16.77
CA THR A 930 9.87 -20.69 16.75
C THR A 930 8.60 -20.11 17.36
N PRO A 931 8.62 -18.84 17.83
CA PRO A 931 7.40 -18.09 18.12
C PRO A 931 6.44 -18.10 16.92
N GLU A 932 5.14 -18.03 17.18
CA GLU A 932 4.13 -17.87 16.13
C GLU A 932 4.25 -16.47 15.48
N ARG A 933 4.11 -16.41 14.16
CA ARG A 933 4.16 -15.17 13.37
C ARG A 933 2.76 -14.56 13.35
N GLU A 934 2.33 -14.03 14.48
CA GLU A 934 1.04 -13.40 14.71
C GLU A 934 1.23 -11.94 15.14
N ASN A 935 0.21 -11.10 14.92
CA ASN A 935 0.23 -9.72 15.39
C ASN A 935 0.17 -9.71 16.93
N ARG A 936 1.17 -9.11 17.60
CA ARG A 936 1.21 -8.92 19.05
C ARG A 936 0.79 -7.48 19.37
N PRO A 937 -0.46 -7.21 19.77
CA PRO A 937 -0.98 -5.86 19.96
C PRO A 937 -0.46 -5.21 21.25
N ASN A 938 -0.12 -5.98 22.29
CA ASN A 938 0.47 -5.43 23.51
C ASN A 938 1.99 -5.50 23.45
N LYS A 939 2.63 -4.36 23.15
CA LYS A 939 4.10 -4.20 23.15
C LYS A 939 4.54 -3.34 24.33
N LEU A 940 4.71 -3.97 25.49
CA LEU A 940 5.00 -3.24 26.72
C LEU A 940 6.52 -3.18 26.98
N ILE A 941 7.01 -1.98 27.30
CA ILE A 941 8.39 -1.70 27.68
C ILE A 941 8.38 -1.26 29.14
N GLY A 942 9.21 -1.88 29.98
CA GLY A 942 9.26 -1.58 31.42
C GLY A 942 7.98 -1.94 32.21
N SER A 943 6.99 -2.57 31.57
CA SER A 943 5.66 -2.92 32.13
C SER A 943 5.21 -4.32 31.67
N SER A 944 4.08 -4.83 32.17
CA SER A 944 3.59 -6.21 31.93
C SER A 944 2.11 -6.30 31.56
N THR A 945 1.72 -7.29 30.74
CA THR A 945 0.36 -7.50 30.20
C THR A 945 -0.65 -8.13 31.18
N GLY A 946 -0.41 -8.02 32.49
CA GLY A 946 -1.45 -8.32 33.50
C GLY A 946 -1.25 -9.57 34.37
N ASN A 947 -0.02 -9.96 34.72
CA ASN A 947 0.19 -11.01 35.73
C ASN A 947 0.25 -10.41 37.15
N THR A 948 -0.59 -10.87 38.08
CA THR A 948 -0.51 -10.47 39.49
C THR A 948 0.76 -11.06 40.13
N GLY A 949 1.85 -10.29 40.17
CA GLY A 949 3.15 -10.72 40.72
C GLY A 949 4.38 -10.13 40.01
N THR A 950 4.19 -9.39 38.90
CA THR A 950 5.24 -8.67 38.18
C THR A 950 5.24 -7.20 38.59
N ASN A 951 6.42 -6.67 38.90
CA ASN A 951 6.59 -5.23 39.09
C ASN A 951 7.02 -4.59 37.76
N PRO A 952 6.58 -3.34 37.48
CA PRO A 952 7.27 -2.53 36.47
C PRO A 952 8.75 -2.43 36.82
N LEU A 953 9.59 -2.20 35.80
CA LEU A 953 11.04 -2.07 36.00
C LEU A 953 11.33 -1.01 37.07
N ILE A 954 12.06 -1.40 38.12
CA ILE A 954 12.59 -0.47 39.11
C ILE A 954 13.98 -0.10 38.63
N GLY A 955 14.00 0.87 37.73
CA GLY A 955 15.14 1.21 36.90
C GLY A 955 14.69 1.97 35.67
N GLU A 956 15.50 1.91 34.61
CA GLU A 956 15.30 2.67 33.39
C GLU A 956 15.65 1.82 32.17
N VAL A 957 14.72 1.71 31.20
CA VAL A 957 15.04 1.27 29.85
C VAL A 957 15.50 2.51 29.10
N ILE A 958 16.78 2.55 28.75
CA ILE A 958 17.46 3.72 28.16
C ILE A 958 17.32 3.71 26.64
N SER A 959 17.41 2.53 26.03
CA SER A 959 17.11 2.33 24.61
C SER A 959 16.56 0.92 24.40
N ILE A 960 15.69 0.75 23.40
CA ILE A 960 15.24 -0.56 22.96
C ILE A 960 14.90 -0.52 21.47
N ILE A 961 15.37 -1.53 20.76
CA ILE A 961 15.06 -1.81 19.36
C ILE A 961 14.51 -3.22 19.31
N VAL A 962 13.36 -3.41 18.68
CA VAL A 962 12.76 -4.73 18.50
C VAL A 962 12.33 -4.89 17.06
N ASP A 963 12.65 -6.06 16.52
CA ASP A 963 12.30 -6.50 15.19
C ASP A 963 11.71 -7.90 15.28
N GLU A 964 10.38 -7.96 15.19
CA GLU A 964 9.61 -9.21 15.30
C GLU A 964 9.63 -10.04 14.01
N ASN A 965 10.31 -9.57 12.95
CA ASN A 965 10.32 -10.18 11.63
C ASN A 965 11.72 -10.53 11.10
N GLY A 966 12.79 -10.10 11.78
CA GLY A 966 14.18 -10.37 11.40
C GLY A 966 14.70 -9.53 10.23
N SER A 967 14.20 -8.31 10.08
CA SER A 967 14.50 -7.32 9.04
C SER A 967 15.64 -6.32 9.36
N LEU A 968 16.16 -6.19 10.60
CA LEU A 968 17.14 -5.14 10.98
C LEU A 968 18.56 -5.65 11.34
N PRO A 969 19.64 -4.94 10.93
CA PRO A 969 20.99 -5.09 11.48
C PRO A 969 21.29 -4.14 12.67
N LEU A 970 21.66 -4.75 13.82
CA LEU A 970 22.31 -4.32 15.09
C LEU A 970 22.77 -2.84 15.33
N LEU A 971 22.41 -2.23 16.48
CA LEU A 971 22.73 -0.84 16.91
C LEU A 971 23.22 -0.79 18.38
N SER A 972 24.49 -1.14 18.68
CA SER A 972 24.94 -1.35 20.07
C SER A 972 26.15 -0.54 20.60
N ASP A 973 26.61 0.54 19.95
CA ASP A 973 27.81 1.28 20.43
C ASP A 973 27.86 2.78 20.06
N PHE A 974 26.90 3.63 20.50
CA PHE A 974 26.91 5.08 20.19
C PHE A 974 26.87 5.98 21.44
N VAL A 975 27.67 7.06 21.44
CA VAL A 975 27.65 8.19 22.40
C VAL A 975 26.85 9.39 21.90
N PHE A 976 26.59 9.46 20.60
CA PHE A 976 25.66 10.41 19.99
C PHE A 976 25.01 9.73 18.79
N PHE A 977 23.70 9.93 18.63
CA PHE A 977 22.94 9.45 17.49
C PHE A 977 21.88 10.49 17.13
N ALA A 978 21.74 10.78 15.83
CA ALA A 978 20.67 11.60 15.30
C ALA A 978 20.20 11.01 13.97
N GLU A 979 18.89 10.88 13.78
CA GLU A 979 18.28 10.48 12.52
C GLU A 979 17.25 11.54 12.12
N ALA A 980 17.39 12.10 10.91
CA ALA A 980 16.55 13.17 10.41
C ALA A 980 16.13 12.92 8.96
N THR A 981 14.83 13.01 8.67
CA THR A 981 14.31 13.01 7.31
C THR A 981 14.16 14.45 6.83
N VAL A 982 14.94 14.82 5.82
CA VAL A 982 15.13 16.20 5.36
C VAL A 982 15.12 16.30 3.84
N ARG A 983 14.59 17.40 3.31
CA ARG A 983 14.70 17.85 1.92
C ARG A 983 15.35 19.22 1.88
N PHE A 984 16.32 19.42 0.98
CA PHE A 984 16.92 20.73 0.70
C PHE A 984 16.31 21.26 -0.61
N ASP A 985 15.68 22.42 -0.60
CA ASP A 985 14.88 22.93 -1.74
C ASP A 985 15.63 23.92 -2.64
N ASP A 986 16.62 24.63 -2.10
CA ASP A 986 17.49 25.55 -2.87
C ASP A 986 18.91 25.55 -2.28
N LEU A 987 19.83 24.77 -2.86
CA LEU A 987 21.22 24.70 -2.37
C LEU A 987 21.98 26.00 -2.62
N ALA A 988 21.59 26.76 -3.66
CA ALA A 988 22.19 28.05 -4.00
C ALA A 988 21.59 29.23 -3.19
N GLY A 989 20.44 29.01 -2.54
CA GLY A 989 19.67 29.99 -1.77
C GLY A 989 20.27 30.34 -0.41
N GLY A 990 21.15 29.49 0.13
CA GLY A 990 21.80 29.71 1.42
C GLY A 990 23.09 28.90 1.60
N VAL A 991 24.09 29.51 2.25
CA VAL A 991 25.33 28.80 2.62
C VAL A 991 25.19 28.15 3.99
N TRP A 992 25.69 26.93 4.17
CA TRP A 992 25.65 26.24 5.47
C TRP A 992 24.25 26.00 6.04
N GLN A 993 23.32 25.60 5.18
CA GLN A 993 21.97 25.24 5.61
C GLN A 993 21.99 24.05 6.58
N THR A 994 21.46 24.25 7.79
CA THR A 994 21.66 23.35 8.92
C THR A 994 20.45 22.44 9.15
N VAL A 995 20.68 21.13 9.23
CA VAL A 995 19.66 20.14 9.62
C VAL A 995 19.45 20.20 11.14
N PHE A 996 20.53 20.12 11.92
CA PHE A 996 20.51 20.33 13.38
C PHE A 996 21.82 20.94 13.89
N ASP A 997 21.75 21.70 14.99
CA ASP A 997 22.87 22.41 15.61
C ASP A 997 22.71 22.48 17.15
N TYR A 998 23.44 21.62 17.87
CA TYR A 998 23.29 21.41 19.31
C TYR A 998 24.55 21.77 20.08
N GLY A 999 24.52 22.84 20.87
CA GLY A 999 25.69 23.33 21.61
C GLY A 999 25.40 24.50 22.54
N ASN A 1000 26.47 25.09 23.09
CA ASN A 1000 26.40 26.32 23.89
C ASN A 1000 26.86 27.56 23.10
N GLY A 1001 27.18 27.37 21.82
CA GLY A 1001 27.56 28.38 20.85
C GLY A 1001 28.39 27.78 19.71
N PRO A 1002 28.75 28.59 18.69
CA PRO A 1002 29.51 28.18 17.50
C PRO A 1002 30.70 27.23 17.70
N ALA A 1003 31.46 27.37 18.80
CA ALA A 1003 32.65 26.55 19.05
C ALA A 1003 32.65 25.95 20.47
N ASP A 1004 31.50 25.92 21.12
CA ASP A 1004 31.36 25.54 22.53
C ASP A 1004 30.51 24.27 22.65
N ASP A 1005 31.21 23.13 22.72
CA ASP A 1005 30.69 21.76 22.80
C ASP A 1005 29.58 21.42 21.79
N ASN A 1006 29.69 22.01 20.60
CA ASN A 1006 28.68 21.97 19.56
C ASN A 1006 28.72 20.68 18.72
N ILE A 1007 27.57 20.14 18.34
CA ILE A 1007 27.39 19.00 17.43
C ILE A 1007 26.37 19.39 16.36
N PHE A 1008 26.72 19.27 15.08
CA PHE A 1008 25.83 19.70 14.00
C PHE A 1008 25.98 18.88 12.72
N LEU A 1009 24.92 18.91 11.91
CA LEU A 1009 24.85 18.38 10.54
C LEU A 1009 24.35 19.49 9.61
N ALA A 1010 25.15 19.88 8.62
CA ALA A 1010 24.81 20.98 7.71
C ALA A 1010 25.43 20.81 6.32
N GLN A 1011 24.81 21.44 5.32
CA GLN A 1011 25.39 21.67 3.99
C GLN A 1011 26.75 22.38 4.12
N ILE A 1012 27.72 22.08 3.25
CA ILE A 1012 28.97 22.85 3.15
C ILE A 1012 28.78 23.96 2.12
N GLU A 1013 28.95 25.21 2.58
CA GLU A 1013 28.78 26.40 1.72
C GLU A 1013 27.47 26.31 0.90
N ASP A 1014 27.49 26.67 -0.38
CA ASP A 1014 26.39 26.58 -1.35
C ASP A 1014 26.50 25.33 -2.26
N SER A 1015 27.04 24.22 -1.71
CA SER A 1015 27.30 22.98 -2.46
C SER A 1015 26.33 21.84 -2.10
N ASP A 1016 26.44 20.73 -2.81
CA ASP A 1016 25.81 19.44 -2.53
C ASP A 1016 26.55 18.62 -1.47
N ASP A 1017 27.62 19.14 -0.86
CA ASP A 1017 28.36 18.42 0.17
C ASP A 1017 27.72 18.56 1.56
N MET A 1018 27.81 17.52 2.38
CA MET A 1018 27.31 17.50 3.76
C MET A 1018 28.44 17.40 4.77
N ARG A 1019 28.31 18.10 5.91
CA ARG A 1019 29.25 18.06 7.02
C ARG A 1019 28.60 17.63 8.33
N PHE A 1020 29.11 16.56 8.92
CA PHE A 1020 28.80 16.14 10.29
C PHE A 1020 29.98 16.46 11.21
N THR A 1021 29.78 17.25 12.26
CA THR A 1021 30.86 17.79 13.09
C THR A 1021 30.54 17.81 14.57
N PHE A 1022 31.55 17.61 15.42
CA PHE A 1022 31.49 18.00 16.83
C PHE A 1022 32.73 18.79 17.28
N TRP A 1023 32.56 19.62 18.31
CA TRP A 1023 33.61 20.38 18.98
C TRP A 1023 33.91 19.80 20.36
N ARG A 1024 35.20 19.76 20.72
CA ARG A 1024 35.66 19.42 22.06
C ARG A 1024 36.92 20.19 22.42
N ASP A 1025 36.91 20.87 23.56
CA ASP A 1025 38.05 21.65 24.08
C ASP A 1025 38.61 22.68 23.07
N GLY A 1026 37.73 23.26 22.24
CA GLY A 1026 38.11 24.20 21.17
C GLY A 1026 38.76 23.54 19.95
N VAL A 1027 38.68 22.21 19.82
CA VAL A 1027 39.12 21.44 18.65
C VAL A 1027 37.91 20.91 17.90
N GLU A 1028 37.93 21.04 16.58
CA GLU A 1028 36.87 20.58 15.66
C GLU A 1028 37.19 19.18 15.12
N TYR A 1029 36.18 18.31 15.10
CA TYR A 1029 36.22 16.98 14.49
C TYR A 1029 35.10 16.88 13.46
N ALA A 1030 35.45 16.70 12.19
CA ALA A 1030 34.52 16.84 11.08
C ALA A 1030 34.64 15.71 10.05
N LEU A 1031 33.48 15.17 9.68
CA LEU A 1031 33.27 14.27 8.56
C LEU A 1031 32.59 15.07 7.43
N ASN A 1032 33.31 15.30 6.33
CA ASN A 1032 32.78 15.94 5.14
C ASN A 1032 32.50 14.87 4.09
N ILE A 1033 31.26 14.81 3.60
CA ILE A 1033 30.84 13.90 2.56
C ILE A 1033 30.55 14.71 1.29
N PRO A 1034 31.30 14.50 0.21
CA PRO A 1034 31.02 15.14 -1.06
C PRO A 1034 29.73 14.58 -1.69
N ASP A 1035 29.03 15.40 -2.46
CA ASP A 1035 27.85 15.01 -3.25
C ASP A 1035 26.75 14.30 -2.40
N ALA A 1036 26.65 14.67 -1.12
CA ALA A 1036 25.77 13.99 -0.17
C ALA A 1036 24.30 14.40 -0.32
N ILE A 1037 24.07 15.65 -0.76
CA ILE A 1037 22.77 16.31 -0.85
C ILE A 1037 22.32 16.38 -2.29
N ILE A 1038 21.09 15.97 -2.56
CA ILE A 1038 20.45 16.18 -3.85
C ILE A 1038 19.30 17.15 -3.62
N GLU A 1039 19.34 18.30 -4.30
CA GLU A 1039 18.29 19.33 -4.22
C GLU A 1039 16.93 18.74 -4.61
N GLY A 1040 15.90 19.01 -3.81
CA GLY A 1040 14.53 18.48 -3.97
C GLY A 1040 14.34 17.02 -3.52
N GLU A 1041 15.39 16.32 -3.10
CA GLU A 1041 15.29 14.92 -2.64
C GLU A 1041 14.97 14.85 -1.14
N THR A 1042 13.88 14.17 -0.76
CA THR A 1042 13.58 13.85 0.64
C THR A 1042 14.36 12.61 1.06
N VAL A 1043 15.29 12.77 2.00
CA VAL A 1043 16.22 11.70 2.42
C VAL A 1043 16.32 11.61 3.94
N THR A 1044 16.54 10.40 4.44
CA THR A 1044 16.82 10.17 5.87
C THR A 1044 18.33 10.13 6.08
N TYR A 1045 18.89 11.14 6.75
CA TYR A 1045 20.26 11.09 7.24
C TYR A 1045 20.30 10.51 8.65
N ARG A 1046 21.24 9.60 8.89
CA ARG A 1046 21.56 9.11 10.24
C ARG A 1046 23.01 9.44 10.56
N ALA A 1047 23.24 10.28 11.55
CA ALA A 1047 24.55 10.64 12.06
C ALA A 1047 24.78 9.94 13.41
N GLN A 1048 25.91 9.27 13.57
CA GLN A 1048 26.25 8.62 14.83
C GLN A 1048 27.73 8.77 15.18
N ILE A 1049 28.03 8.76 16.48
CA ILE A 1049 29.39 8.76 17.02
C ILE A 1049 29.48 7.59 17.99
N THR A 1050 30.44 6.69 17.81
CA THR A 1050 30.61 5.53 18.70
C THR A 1050 31.37 5.88 19.99
N SER A 1051 31.32 4.99 20.99
CA SER A 1051 32.08 5.19 22.24
C SER A 1051 33.60 5.27 22.05
N ASN A 1052 34.11 4.75 20.92
CA ASN A 1052 35.51 4.86 20.54
C ASN A 1052 35.85 6.11 19.69
N GLY A 1053 34.86 6.95 19.35
CA GLY A 1053 35.03 8.16 18.56
C GLY A 1053 34.86 7.99 17.05
N LEU A 1054 34.35 6.84 16.56
CA LEU A 1054 34.03 6.66 15.15
C LEU A 1054 32.76 7.44 14.81
N MET A 1055 32.91 8.51 14.03
CA MET A 1055 31.80 9.26 13.46
C MET A 1055 31.36 8.59 12.17
N GLN A 1056 30.06 8.41 11.96
CA GLN A 1056 29.49 7.81 10.76
C GLN A 1056 28.26 8.59 10.33
N LEU A 1057 28.11 8.82 9.03
CA LEU A 1057 26.93 9.41 8.43
C LEU A 1057 26.35 8.45 7.41
N TYR A 1058 25.06 8.20 7.50
CA TYR A 1058 24.30 7.37 6.58
C TYR A 1058 23.24 8.20 5.87
N LYS A 1059 22.86 7.80 4.66
CA LYS A 1059 21.73 8.34 3.89
C LYS A 1059 20.86 7.17 3.45
N ASN A 1060 19.58 7.18 3.82
CA ASN A 1060 18.61 6.11 3.56
C ASN A 1060 19.08 4.70 4.00
N GLY A 1061 19.93 4.63 5.03
CA GLY A 1061 20.50 3.39 5.56
C GLY A 1061 21.88 3.02 5.02
N ASP A 1062 22.35 3.67 3.95
CA ASP A 1062 23.68 3.44 3.37
C ASP A 1062 24.73 4.32 4.03
N LEU A 1063 25.89 3.75 4.39
CA LEU A 1063 27.00 4.51 4.98
C LEU A 1063 27.62 5.42 3.92
N LEU A 1064 27.45 6.73 4.07
CA LEU A 1064 28.07 7.74 3.20
C LEU A 1064 29.54 7.97 3.52
N GLY A 1065 29.91 7.84 4.79
CA GLY A 1065 31.30 7.90 5.19
C GLY A 1065 31.50 7.85 6.68
N GLU A 1066 32.75 7.73 7.06
CA GLU A 1066 33.17 7.61 8.45
C GLU A 1066 34.47 8.36 8.73
N TYR A 1067 34.62 8.79 9.97
CA TYR A 1067 35.80 9.50 10.46
C TYR A 1067 36.13 9.09 11.89
N GLN A 1068 37.33 8.58 12.11
CA GLN A 1068 37.80 8.22 13.44
C GLN A 1068 38.31 9.47 14.18
N ALA A 1069 37.50 10.03 15.06
CA ALA A 1069 37.95 11.08 15.96
C ALA A 1069 38.84 10.48 17.06
N THR A 1070 39.82 11.27 17.53
CA THR A 1070 40.70 10.85 18.64
C THR A 1070 40.01 10.91 20.01
N THR A 1071 38.75 11.33 20.04
CA THR A 1071 37.96 11.57 21.23
C THR A 1071 36.47 11.52 20.88
N VAL A 1072 35.60 11.54 21.89
CA VAL A 1072 34.14 11.67 21.74
C VAL A 1072 33.67 13.08 22.13
N PRO A 1073 32.44 13.52 21.81
CA PRO A 1073 31.88 14.76 22.35
C PRO A 1073 31.94 14.83 23.89
N ALA A 1074 32.00 16.03 24.46
CA ALA A 1074 31.93 16.20 25.90
C ALA A 1074 30.51 15.91 26.42
N ASN A 1075 30.41 15.27 27.59
CA ASN A 1075 29.15 15.17 28.33
C ASN A 1075 28.92 16.50 29.06
N VAL A 1076 28.15 17.39 28.42
CA VAL A 1076 27.81 18.71 28.94
C VAL A 1076 26.36 19.04 28.59
N GLU A 1077 25.73 19.90 29.39
CA GLU A 1077 24.42 20.44 29.05
C GLU A 1077 24.55 21.41 27.87
N ARG A 1078 23.87 21.09 26.77
CA ARG A 1078 23.78 21.94 25.57
C ARG A 1078 22.50 22.75 25.62
N ALA A 1079 22.65 24.06 25.85
CA ALA A 1079 21.53 24.97 26.05
C ALA A 1079 20.78 25.30 24.75
N ASN A 1080 21.49 25.35 23.61
CA ASN A 1080 20.88 25.63 22.32
C ASN A 1080 20.70 24.32 21.55
N LYS A 1081 19.44 23.91 21.38
CA LYS A 1081 19.05 22.71 20.63
C LYS A 1081 18.26 23.11 19.40
N LEU A 1082 18.96 23.50 18.34
CA LEU A 1082 18.35 24.10 17.16
C LEU A 1082 18.15 23.06 16.05
N VAL A 1083 16.99 23.09 15.40
CA VAL A 1083 16.62 22.23 14.26
C VAL A 1083 16.22 23.15 13.12
N GLY A 1084 16.76 22.91 11.91
CA GLY A 1084 16.57 23.82 10.76
C GLY A 1084 17.20 25.21 10.96
N ALA A 1085 17.98 25.42 12.02
CA ALA A 1085 18.57 26.69 12.41
C ALA A 1085 19.95 26.48 13.04
N SER A 1086 20.74 27.55 13.12
CA SER A 1086 22.15 27.48 13.49
C SER A 1086 22.54 28.37 14.68
N ASN A 1087 23.54 27.92 15.44
CA ASN A 1087 24.21 28.71 16.47
C ASN A 1087 25.09 29.83 15.87
N TRP A 1088 25.39 29.77 14.57
CA TRP A 1088 26.10 30.82 13.85
C TRP A 1088 25.11 31.78 13.21
N THR A 1089 25.16 33.05 13.63
CA THR A 1089 24.28 34.12 13.14
C THR A 1089 24.45 34.45 11.65
N ALA A 1090 25.50 33.93 11.01
CA ALA A 1090 25.76 34.10 9.58
C ALA A 1090 25.11 33.01 8.71
N ASN A 1091 24.66 31.91 9.31
CA ASN A 1091 24.05 30.80 8.59
C ASN A 1091 22.52 31.05 8.51
N PRO A 1092 21.91 30.97 7.32
CA PRO A 1092 20.47 31.05 7.19
C PRO A 1092 19.81 29.78 7.75
N PRO A 1093 18.51 29.83 8.08
CA PRO A 1093 17.71 28.63 8.26
C PRO A 1093 17.79 27.72 7.04
N LEU A 1094 17.49 26.44 7.21
CA LEU A 1094 17.33 25.51 6.10
C LEU A 1094 16.26 26.03 5.13
N ASP A 1095 16.61 26.12 3.85
CA ASP A 1095 15.68 26.33 2.75
C ASP A 1095 15.26 24.94 2.24
N GLY A 1096 14.15 24.44 2.80
CA GLY A 1096 13.73 23.06 2.68
C GLY A 1096 12.83 22.64 3.84
N GLU A 1097 12.68 21.33 4.02
CA GLU A 1097 11.74 20.75 4.98
C GLU A 1097 12.40 19.65 5.81
N ILE A 1098 12.21 19.67 7.13
CA ILE A 1098 12.56 18.56 8.04
C ILE A 1098 11.26 17.91 8.47
N LEU A 1099 10.99 16.71 7.96
CA LEU A 1099 9.75 15.96 8.22
C LEU A 1099 9.77 15.27 9.58
N TYR A 1100 10.95 14.85 10.03
CA TYR A 1100 11.15 14.12 11.28
C TYR A 1100 12.61 14.24 11.74
N ILE A 1101 12.82 14.31 13.05
CA ILE A 1101 14.14 14.16 13.66
C ILE A 1101 14.05 13.48 15.02
N THR A 1102 14.92 12.50 15.24
CA THR A 1102 15.18 11.87 16.54
C THR A 1102 16.64 12.00 16.90
N VAL A 1103 16.89 12.31 18.17
CA VAL A 1103 18.25 12.49 18.69
C VAL A 1103 18.37 11.74 19.99
N LEU A 1104 19.37 10.87 20.07
CA LEU A 1104 19.81 10.19 21.26
C LEU A 1104 21.22 10.70 21.58
N ASP A 1105 21.28 11.72 22.43
CA ASP A 1105 22.52 12.21 23.01
C ASP A 1105 22.74 11.44 24.32
N ASN A 1106 23.40 10.29 24.20
CA ASN A 1106 23.47 9.29 25.27
C ASN A 1106 24.75 9.50 26.07
N LEU A 1107 24.77 10.51 26.94
CA LEU A 1107 25.75 10.65 28.01
C LEU A 1107 25.21 11.48 29.18
#